data_AF-A0AA39W1H5-F1
#
_entry.id   AF-A0AA39W1H5-F1
#
_cell.length_a   1.000
_cell.length_b   1.000
_cell.length_c   1.000
_cell.angle_alpha   90.00
_cell.angle_beta   90.00
_cell.angle_gamma   90.00
#
_symmetry.space_group_name_H-M   'P 1'
#
loop_
_entity.id
_entity.type
_entity.pdbx_description
1 polymer ?
#
loop_
_entity_poly.entity_id
_entity_poly.type
_entity_poly.pdbx_seq_one_letter_code
_entity_poly.pdbx_strand_id
1 'polypeptide(L)'
;MEQQAPLSFIKISESLEAKTNQPVLPRPPPNIPSNIWKDTHTFISNGDSDRISEFDQTYGRQIEELKDEVKDMLVVAANDPVEKIHLINLLCRLGVSYHFQAEIELQLNYLFESQHNLGGDNDYDLYTISVLFRVLRQHGYKMSCSNFNKFKDGDGKFNEILTNDTKGMLSLYEASHLRLHGEEILEEALAFSKAHLIKSLADEKSNHLAKQIINALELPLQKSIPRLEALKFISFYEQEESRSETLLLFAKLEFNRLQLLHQQELSHLSSWWKDLDLLSKLPYVRDRVIEAYLWAVMIYFEPYYSRARLMLTKITMLLTVVDDTNDSYGTSEELQLLIDAILRWDISAHADLPDYMKIIYSTLLNLFDEISNDLTEKERSYRVSYTKNAEFDQIYGKQIEEQKDEVKEMLISAANDPVEKVKLIDSLCRLGVSYHFQAEIEVQLNHIFESQRNFGDDNYYDLYTVSLLFRVLRQHGYKMSCSNFNKFKNSDGKFNEILKNDAKGMLSLYEAIHLRLHEEDILEEALAFSKAQLIKYLAENSCPRLAKQISNTLEYPLHKSMPRLEALKFISFYEQEESRNETLVLFAKLDFNRVQLLHQQELSHLSSWWKHLDMPSKLPYTRDRVTEAYLWTVMMYFEPCYSRARLMLCKITMMLSVVDDTYDSYGTLEDLQLFTDAIQR
;
A
#
# COMPACT_ATOMS: atom_id res chain seq x y z
N MET A 1 34.12 22.37 -1.34
CA MET A 1 33.77 22.34 -2.77
C MET A 1 34.76 21.46 -3.48
N GLU A 2 34.43 20.17 -3.59
CA GLU A 2 34.99 19.24 -4.57
C GLU A 2 33.80 18.37 -4.97
N GLN A 3 33.34 18.56 -6.22
CA GLN A 3 32.28 17.74 -6.81
C GLN A 3 32.88 16.37 -7.15
N GLN A 4 32.47 15.32 -6.44
CA GLN A 4 32.70 13.96 -6.91
C GLN A 4 31.80 13.72 -8.13
N ALA A 5 32.43 13.50 -9.27
CA ALA A 5 31.77 13.12 -10.52
C ALA A 5 31.13 11.72 -10.41
N PRO A 6 30.05 11.42 -11.15
CA PRO A 6 29.42 10.10 -11.15
C PRO A 6 30.40 9.04 -11.66
N LEU A 7 30.53 7.95 -10.89
CA LEU A 7 31.34 6.78 -11.25
C LEU A 7 30.69 6.06 -12.45
N SER A 8 31.39 6.03 -13.58
CA SER A 8 30.97 5.30 -14.79
C SER A 8 30.91 3.78 -14.56
N PHE A 9 29.85 3.15 -15.06
CA PHE A 9 29.51 1.71 -15.00
C PHE A 9 30.68 0.73 -15.28
N ILE A 10 31.67 1.14 -16.07
CA ILE A 10 32.80 0.30 -16.51
C ILE A 10 33.78 -0.05 -15.37
N LYS A 11 33.90 0.77 -14.33
CA LYS A 11 34.91 0.54 -13.27
C LYS A 11 34.47 -0.44 -12.17
N ILE A 12 33.18 -0.72 -12.03
CA ILE A 12 32.66 -1.64 -11.00
C ILE A 12 32.77 -3.10 -11.48
N SER A 13 32.66 -3.36 -12.79
CA SER A 13 32.80 -4.71 -13.34
C SER A 13 34.23 -5.27 -13.22
N GLU A 14 35.27 -4.42 -13.32
CA GLU A 14 36.66 -4.87 -13.30
C GLU A 14 37.19 -5.20 -11.89
N SER A 15 36.54 -4.76 -10.80
CA SER A 15 36.98 -5.09 -9.43
C SER A 15 36.37 -6.39 -8.88
N LEU A 16 35.46 -7.04 -9.61
CA LEU A 16 34.69 -8.20 -9.15
C LEU A 16 35.25 -9.57 -9.60
N GLU A 17 36.30 -9.61 -10.43
CA GLU A 17 36.91 -10.89 -10.87
C GLU A 17 37.87 -11.53 -9.85
N ALA A 18 37.96 -11.03 -8.61
CA ALA A 18 38.86 -11.60 -7.61
C ALA A 18 38.18 -11.92 -6.28
N LYS A 19 37.78 -13.20 -6.15
CA LYS A 19 37.53 -14.03 -4.95
C LYS A 19 36.07 -14.41 -4.67
N THR A 20 35.60 -15.47 -5.32
CA THR A 20 34.47 -16.28 -4.83
C THR A 20 34.98 -17.50 -4.07
N ASN A 21 34.99 -17.41 -2.74
CA ASN A 21 35.07 -18.56 -1.83
C ASN A 21 33.90 -18.51 -0.84
N GLN A 22 32.66 -18.39 -1.35
CA GLN A 22 31.44 -18.66 -0.58
C GLN A 22 30.91 -20.04 -0.96
N PRO A 23 30.44 -20.85 0.01
CA PRO A 23 29.86 -22.16 -0.26
C PRO A 23 28.57 -22.02 -1.08
N VAL A 24 28.49 -22.75 -2.19
CA VAL A 24 27.31 -22.75 -3.08
C VAL A 24 26.18 -23.53 -2.39
N LEU A 25 25.20 -22.81 -1.84
CA LEU A 25 23.95 -23.41 -1.37
C LEU A 25 23.14 -23.94 -2.57
N PRO A 26 22.47 -25.10 -2.46
CA PRO A 26 21.64 -25.63 -3.53
C PRO A 26 20.42 -24.72 -3.74
N ARG A 27 20.29 -24.15 -4.95
CA ARG A 27 19.19 -23.24 -5.31
C ARG A 27 18.15 -23.94 -6.19
N PRO A 28 16.87 -23.51 -6.16
CA PRO A 28 15.85 -24.05 -7.03
C PRO A 28 16.23 -23.83 -8.51
N PRO A 29 15.97 -24.79 -9.41
CA PRO A 29 16.18 -24.56 -10.83
C PRO A 29 15.18 -23.51 -11.34
N PRO A 30 15.61 -22.53 -12.14
CA PRO A 30 14.71 -21.52 -12.69
C PRO A 30 13.68 -22.18 -13.62
N ASN A 31 12.39 -22.04 -13.31
CA ASN A 31 11.29 -22.48 -14.18
C ASN A 31 10.68 -21.27 -14.89
N ILE A 32 11.47 -20.62 -15.75
CA ILE A 32 11.11 -19.35 -16.38
C ILE A 32 10.80 -19.60 -17.85
N PRO A 33 9.56 -19.34 -18.30
CA PRO A 33 9.23 -19.38 -19.72
C PRO A 33 10.05 -18.34 -20.46
N SER A 34 10.50 -18.67 -21.68
CA SER A 34 11.25 -17.74 -22.52
C SER A 34 10.45 -16.47 -22.81
N ASN A 35 11.18 -15.37 -23.03
CA ASN A 35 10.59 -14.15 -23.58
C ASN A 35 10.09 -14.45 -25.00
N ILE A 36 8.79 -14.30 -25.22
CA ILE A 36 8.15 -14.57 -26.52
C ILE A 36 8.51 -13.51 -27.58
N TRP A 37 9.11 -12.40 -27.13
CA TRP A 37 9.52 -11.27 -27.94
C TRP A 37 11.03 -11.24 -28.25
N LYS A 38 11.76 -12.32 -27.93
CA LYS A 38 13.22 -12.39 -28.08
C LYS A 38 13.68 -12.09 -29.52
N ASP A 39 12.91 -12.53 -30.51
CA ASP A 39 13.18 -12.31 -31.94
C ASP A 39 12.61 -10.98 -32.46
N THR A 40 11.83 -10.24 -31.65
CA THR A 40 11.30 -8.92 -32.02
C THR A 40 12.20 -7.75 -31.63
N HIS A 41 13.22 -7.97 -30.78
CA HIS A 41 14.20 -6.94 -30.42
C HIS A 41 15.01 -6.41 -31.61
N THR A 42 15.10 -7.16 -32.71
CA THR A 42 15.66 -6.70 -34.00
C THR A 42 14.75 -5.71 -34.74
N PHE A 43 13.43 -5.71 -34.50
CA PHE A 43 12.51 -4.74 -35.10
C PHE A 43 12.56 -3.36 -34.42
N ILE A 44 13.00 -3.32 -33.16
CA ILE A 44 12.94 -2.13 -32.30
C ILE A 44 14.30 -1.38 -32.26
N SER A 45 15.41 -2.06 -32.59
CA SER A 45 16.78 -1.53 -32.43
C SER A 45 17.35 -0.79 -33.64
N ASN A 46 16.70 -0.86 -34.81
CA ASN A 46 17.21 -0.28 -36.05
C ASN A 46 16.26 0.80 -36.61
N GLY A 47 16.45 2.06 -36.18
CA GLY A 47 15.99 3.23 -36.94
C GLY A 47 14.77 4.03 -36.45
N ASP A 48 14.28 3.85 -35.22
CA ASP A 48 12.97 4.41 -34.81
C ASP A 48 12.95 5.92 -34.47
N SER A 49 14.08 6.59 -34.19
CA SER A 49 14.09 8.03 -33.87
C SER A 49 13.52 8.90 -35.00
N ASP A 50 13.73 8.49 -36.26
CA ASP A 50 13.35 9.30 -37.41
C ASP A 50 11.91 9.02 -37.88
N ARG A 51 11.32 7.86 -37.56
CA ARG A 51 10.01 7.46 -38.10
C ARG A 51 8.86 8.33 -37.61
N ILE A 52 8.84 8.70 -36.33
CA ILE A 52 7.82 9.61 -35.81
C ILE A 52 7.99 11.02 -36.40
N SER A 53 9.22 11.48 -36.57
CA SER A 53 9.53 12.76 -37.20
C SER A 53 9.13 12.78 -38.67
N GLU A 54 9.44 11.74 -39.43
CA GLU A 54 9.02 11.57 -40.83
C GLU A 54 7.49 11.50 -40.95
N PHE A 55 6.84 10.79 -40.04
CA PHE A 55 5.38 10.72 -39.98
C PHE A 55 4.76 12.09 -39.71
N ASP A 56 5.28 12.84 -38.73
CA ASP A 56 4.80 14.18 -38.40
C ASP A 56 5.11 15.18 -39.52
N GLN A 57 6.22 15.03 -40.25
CA GLN A 57 6.50 15.83 -41.45
C GLN A 57 5.48 15.55 -42.58
N THR A 58 5.05 14.29 -42.71
CA THR A 58 4.14 13.86 -43.79
C THR A 58 2.67 14.16 -43.47
N TYR A 59 2.23 13.83 -42.26
CA TYR A 59 0.81 13.85 -41.86
C TYR A 59 0.52 14.87 -40.75
N GLY A 60 1.51 15.45 -40.08
CA GLY A 60 1.30 16.32 -38.92
C GLY A 60 0.42 17.54 -39.22
N ARG A 61 0.59 18.18 -40.38
CA ARG A 61 -0.31 19.27 -40.82
C ARG A 61 -1.74 18.78 -40.99
N GLN A 62 -1.93 17.64 -41.65
CA GLN A 62 -3.25 17.07 -41.87
C GLN A 62 -3.92 16.67 -40.54
N ILE A 63 -3.16 16.17 -39.58
CA ILE A 63 -3.65 15.84 -38.24
C ILE A 63 -4.17 17.09 -37.52
N GLU A 64 -3.42 18.20 -37.55
CA GLU A 64 -3.86 19.44 -36.91
C GLU A 64 -5.09 20.04 -37.62
N GLU A 65 -5.14 19.99 -38.96
CA GLU A 65 -6.33 20.40 -39.73
C GLU A 65 -7.57 19.57 -39.35
N LEU A 66 -7.44 18.24 -39.29
CA LEU A 66 -8.51 17.34 -38.86
C LEU A 66 -8.91 17.58 -37.40
N LYS A 67 -7.94 17.90 -36.53
CA LYS A 67 -8.20 18.21 -35.13
C LYS A 67 -9.03 19.48 -34.99
N ASP A 68 -8.72 20.53 -35.75
CA ASP A 68 -9.49 21.76 -35.79
C ASP A 68 -10.89 21.52 -36.37
N GLU A 69 -11.03 20.73 -37.44
CA GLU A 69 -12.35 20.33 -37.97
C GLU A 69 -13.20 19.61 -36.93
N VAL A 70 -12.61 18.67 -36.16
CA VAL A 70 -13.32 17.94 -35.10
C VAL A 70 -13.69 18.86 -33.93
N LYS A 71 -12.84 19.83 -33.62
CA LYS A 71 -13.16 20.86 -32.63
C LYS A 71 -14.34 21.72 -33.08
N ASP A 72 -14.38 22.10 -34.35
CA ASP A 72 -15.53 22.82 -34.93
C ASP A 72 -16.80 21.96 -34.90
N MET A 73 -16.70 20.63 -35.15
CA MET A 73 -17.85 19.73 -34.99
C MET A 73 -18.39 19.73 -33.55
N LEU A 74 -17.52 19.76 -32.53
CA LEU A 74 -17.93 19.85 -31.12
C LEU A 74 -18.62 21.19 -30.81
N VAL A 75 -18.20 22.28 -31.44
CA VAL A 75 -18.83 23.60 -31.30
C VAL A 75 -20.15 23.67 -32.06
N VAL A 76 -20.25 23.14 -33.28
CA VAL A 76 -21.48 23.16 -34.09
C VAL A 76 -22.56 22.25 -33.50
N ALA A 77 -22.16 21.10 -32.96
CA ALA A 77 -23.04 20.22 -32.21
C ALA A 77 -23.64 20.91 -30.97
N ALA A 78 -23.17 22.11 -30.57
CA ALA A 78 -23.69 22.88 -29.43
C ALA A 78 -25.23 23.05 -29.40
N ASN A 79 -25.91 22.88 -30.53
CA ASN A 79 -27.34 23.11 -30.68
C ASN A 79 -28.25 21.89 -30.38
N ASP A 80 -27.75 20.65 -30.40
CA ASP A 80 -28.54 19.43 -30.05
C ASP A 80 -27.81 18.54 -29.02
N PRO A 81 -28.35 18.38 -27.79
CA PRO A 81 -27.81 17.49 -26.77
C PRO A 81 -27.50 16.06 -27.23
N VAL A 82 -28.32 15.50 -28.13
CA VAL A 82 -28.19 14.12 -28.61
C VAL A 82 -27.00 13.99 -29.56
N GLU A 83 -26.89 14.89 -30.53
CA GLU A 83 -25.74 14.92 -31.45
C GLU A 83 -24.42 15.11 -30.70
N LYS A 84 -24.40 16.00 -29.69
CA LYS A 84 -23.20 16.19 -28.84
C LYS A 84 -22.76 14.91 -28.17
N ILE A 85 -23.68 14.23 -27.49
CA ILE A 85 -23.29 13.07 -26.69
C ILE A 85 -22.86 11.90 -27.58
N HIS A 86 -23.44 11.78 -28.77
CA HIS A 86 -22.99 10.82 -29.77
C HIS A 86 -21.59 11.16 -30.29
N LEU A 87 -21.30 12.43 -30.57
CA LEU A 87 -19.96 12.85 -30.99
C LEU A 87 -18.91 12.58 -29.89
N ILE A 88 -19.19 12.98 -28.64
CA ILE A 88 -18.30 12.71 -27.50
C ILE A 88 -18.08 11.20 -27.34
N ASN A 89 -19.16 10.41 -27.43
CA ASN A 89 -19.07 8.96 -27.39
C ASN A 89 -18.16 8.41 -28.52
N LEU A 90 -18.29 8.90 -29.75
CA LEU A 90 -17.43 8.49 -30.86
C LEU A 90 -15.96 8.84 -30.60
N LEU A 91 -15.66 10.06 -30.13
CA LEU A 91 -14.29 10.48 -29.80
C LEU A 91 -13.67 9.59 -28.72
N CYS A 92 -14.43 9.24 -27.68
CA CYS A 92 -13.98 8.33 -26.62
C CYS A 92 -13.75 6.92 -27.17
N ARG A 93 -14.68 6.38 -27.96
CA ARG A 93 -14.58 5.03 -28.53
C ARG A 93 -13.47 4.91 -29.59
N LEU A 94 -13.18 5.98 -30.33
CA LEU A 94 -12.08 6.05 -31.31
C LEU A 94 -10.72 6.30 -30.64
N GLY A 95 -10.68 6.58 -29.34
CA GLY A 95 -9.43 6.78 -28.60
C GLY A 95 -8.74 8.11 -28.89
N VAL A 96 -9.49 9.13 -29.32
CA VAL A 96 -8.98 10.48 -29.65
C VAL A 96 -9.55 11.59 -28.78
N SER A 97 -10.43 11.26 -27.81
CA SER A 97 -11.01 12.23 -26.87
C SER A 97 -9.99 13.00 -26.05
N TYR A 98 -8.78 12.45 -25.86
CA TYR A 98 -7.71 13.09 -25.10
C TYR A 98 -7.23 14.42 -25.72
N HIS A 99 -7.50 14.67 -27.00
CA HIS A 99 -7.22 15.97 -27.64
C HIS A 99 -8.21 17.07 -27.28
N PHE A 100 -9.38 16.71 -26.76
CA PHE A 100 -10.53 17.60 -26.59
C PHE A 100 -11.06 17.59 -25.15
N GLN A 101 -10.20 17.32 -24.16
CA GLN A 101 -10.63 17.15 -22.77
C GLN A 101 -11.39 18.36 -22.23
N ALA A 102 -10.89 19.57 -22.49
CA ALA A 102 -11.51 20.81 -22.03
C ALA A 102 -12.86 21.06 -22.72
N GLU A 103 -12.94 20.83 -24.04
CA GLU A 103 -14.16 20.96 -24.81
C GLU A 103 -15.21 19.94 -24.36
N ILE A 104 -14.82 18.68 -24.17
CA ILE A 104 -15.70 17.61 -23.69
C ILE A 104 -16.21 17.95 -22.28
N GLU A 105 -15.33 18.35 -21.36
CA GLU A 105 -15.71 18.71 -20.00
C GLU A 105 -16.71 19.88 -19.96
N LEU A 106 -16.48 20.92 -20.75
CA LEU A 106 -17.39 22.05 -20.88
C LEU A 106 -18.76 21.62 -21.41
N GLN A 107 -18.80 20.78 -22.45
CA GLN A 107 -20.07 20.31 -23.01
C GLN A 107 -20.81 19.37 -22.05
N LEU A 108 -20.11 18.49 -21.35
CA LEU A 108 -20.72 17.59 -20.37
C LEU A 108 -21.26 18.35 -19.16
N ASN A 109 -20.58 19.42 -18.70
CA ASN A 109 -21.10 20.31 -17.66
C ASN A 109 -22.43 20.95 -18.09
N TYR A 110 -22.50 21.52 -19.30
CA TYR A 110 -23.73 22.11 -19.83
C TYR A 110 -24.87 21.08 -19.92
N LEU A 111 -24.57 19.88 -20.45
CA LEU A 111 -25.55 18.78 -20.52
C LEU A 111 -26.02 18.36 -19.14
N PHE A 112 -25.11 18.28 -18.16
CA PHE A 112 -25.42 17.91 -16.80
C PHE A 112 -26.29 18.94 -16.09
N GLU A 113 -25.98 20.23 -16.19
CA GLU A 113 -26.80 21.30 -15.61
C GLU A 113 -28.20 21.37 -16.22
N SER A 114 -28.33 21.03 -17.50
CA SER A 114 -29.61 20.92 -18.20
C SER A 114 -30.39 19.62 -17.87
N GLN A 115 -29.91 18.77 -16.95
CA GLN A 115 -30.49 17.44 -16.66
C GLN A 115 -31.92 17.42 -16.17
N HIS A 116 -32.43 18.51 -15.59
CA HIS A 116 -33.84 18.57 -15.22
C HIS A 116 -34.76 18.36 -16.45
N ASN A 117 -34.26 18.66 -17.67
CA ASN A 117 -34.94 18.39 -18.94
C ASN A 117 -34.60 17.02 -19.55
N LEU A 118 -33.62 16.30 -18.99
CA LEU A 118 -33.22 14.94 -19.38
C LEU A 118 -33.90 13.85 -18.53
N GLY A 119 -34.77 14.24 -17.59
CA GLY A 119 -35.63 13.35 -16.79
C GLY A 119 -36.60 12.53 -17.64
N GLY A 120 -37.27 11.54 -17.04
CA GLY A 120 -38.01 10.45 -17.71
C GLY A 120 -39.17 10.81 -18.66
N ASP A 121 -39.39 12.09 -18.95
CA ASP A 121 -40.43 12.61 -19.86
C ASP A 121 -39.85 13.04 -21.24
N ASN A 122 -38.64 12.58 -21.59
CA ASN A 122 -38.06 12.79 -22.91
C ASN A 122 -38.32 11.61 -23.87
N ASP A 123 -38.42 11.92 -25.17
CA ASP A 123 -38.67 10.96 -26.25
C ASP A 123 -37.42 10.18 -26.70
N TYR A 124 -36.32 10.21 -25.94
CA TYR A 124 -35.08 9.53 -26.34
C TYR A 124 -35.21 8.01 -26.32
N ASP A 125 -34.67 7.36 -27.35
CA ASP A 125 -34.63 5.92 -27.45
C ASP A 125 -33.64 5.28 -26.44
N LEU A 126 -33.65 3.95 -26.41
CA LEU A 126 -32.80 3.18 -25.49
C LEU A 126 -31.32 3.41 -25.75
N TYR A 127 -30.92 3.47 -27.02
CA TYR A 127 -29.53 3.75 -27.41
C TYR A 127 -29.04 5.08 -26.85
N THR A 128 -29.80 6.15 -27.07
CA THR A 128 -29.48 7.52 -26.66
C THR A 128 -29.39 7.65 -25.15
N ILE A 129 -30.37 7.15 -24.40
CA ILE A 129 -30.33 7.18 -22.93
C ILE A 129 -29.16 6.37 -22.39
N SER A 130 -28.87 5.21 -22.97
CA SER A 130 -27.75 4.38 -22.54
C SER A 130 -26.40 5.03 -22.80
N VAL A 131 -26.22 5.67 -23.96
CA VAL A 131 -25.01 6.44 -24.28
C VAL A 131 -24.85 7.64 -23.36
N LEU A 132 -25.92 8.41 -23.16
CA LEU A 132 -25.94 9.57 -22.27
C LEU A 132 -25.55 9.19 -20.85
N PHE A 133 -26.19 8.16 -20.31
CA PHE A 133 -25.90 7.61 -18.99
C PHE A 133 -24.44 7.17 -18.89
N ARG A 134 -23.95 6.40 -19.86
CA ARG A 134 -22.59 5.88 -19.85
C ARG A 134 -21.55 7.01 -19.89
N VAL A 135 -21.66 7.93 -20.85
CA VAL A 135 -20.69 9.02 -21.03
C VAL A 135 -20.67 9.92 -19.79
N LEU A 136 -21.82 10.35 -19.29
CA LEU A 136 -21.88 11.20 -18.09
C LEU A 136 -21.22 10.52 -16.88
N ARG A 137 -21.56 9.26 -16.60
CA ARG A 137 -20.96 8.54 -15.46
C ARG A 137 -19.47 8.27 -15.62
N GLN A 138 -19.01 7.98 -16.84
CA GLN A 138 -17.57 7.81 -17.11
C GLN A 138 -16.76 9.08 -16.82
N HIS A 139 -17.38 10.25 -16.97
CA HIS A 139 -16.78 11.55 -16.65
C HIS A 139 -17.10 12.07 -15.24
N GLY A 140 -17.65 11.22 -14.36
CA GLY A 140 -17.90 11.56 -12.95
C GLY A 140 -19.23 12.26 -12.66
N TYR A 141 -20.08 12.45 -13.67
CA TYR A 141 -21.40 13.06 -13.49
C TYR A 141 -22.44 12.03 -13.03
N LYS A 142 -23.07 12.29 -11.88
CA LYS A 142 -24.06 11.38 -11.29
C LYS A 142 -25.42 11.46 -11.98
N MET A 143 -25.58 10.77 -13.10
CA MET A 143 -26.89 10.57 -13.73
C MET A 143 -27.69 9.47 -13.02
N SER A 144 -28.99 9.68 -12.79
CA SER A 144 -29.88 8.71 -12.13
C SER A 144 -30.15 7.48 -13.01
N CYS A 145 -30.15 6.28 -12.40
CA CYS A 145 -30.57 5.05 -13.10
C CYS A 145 -32.09 4.96 -13.30
N SER A 146 -32.88 5.81 -12.62
CA SER A 146 -34.33 5.86 -12.77
C SER A 146 -34.78 6.27 -14.17
N ASN A 147 -33.89 6.90 -14.96
CA ASN A 147 -34.15 7.23 -16.36
C ASN A 147 -34.42 5.98 -17.23
N PHE A 148 -34.01 4.79 -16.78
CA PHE A 148 -34.33 3.53 -17.46
C PHE A 148 -35.74 2.99 -17.16
N ASN A 149 -36.46 3.54 -16.17
CA ASN A 149 -37.81 3.08 -15.82
C ASN A 149 -38.82 3.25 -16.97
N LYS A 150 -38.62 4.24 -17.85
CA LYS A 150 -39.49 4.44 -19.02
C LYS A 150 -39.44 3.28 -20.04
N PHE A 151 -38.41 2.43 -19.95
CA PHE A 151 -38.26 1.24 -20.77
C PHE A 151 -38.84 -0.02 -20.11
N LYS A 152 -39.49 0.13 -18.94
CA LYS A 152 -40.16 -0.95 -18.25
C LYS A 152 -41.65 -1.03 -18.61
N ASP A 153 -42.19 -2.24 -18.54
CA ASP A 153 -43.61 -2.52 -18.70
C ASP A 153 -44.40 -2.33 -17.40
N GLY A 154 -45.71 -2.63 -17.44
CA GLY A 154 -46.60 -2.49 -16.27
C GLY A 154 -46.28 -3.45 -15.12
N ASP A 155 -45.52 -4.51 -15.36
CA ASP A 155 -45.04 -5.45 -14.33
C ASP A 155 -43.71 -4.99 -13.72
N GLY A 156 -43.18 -3.85 -14.16
CA GLY A 156 -41.92 -3.28 -13.69
C GLY A 156 -40.68 -3.97 -14.26
N LYS A 157 -40.81 -4.73 -15.35
CA LYS A 157 -39.70 -5.40 -16.06
C LYS A 157 -39.34 -4.68 -17.34
N PHE A 158 -38.10 -4.80 -17.83
CA PHE A 158 -37.76 -4.27 -19.15
C PHE A 158 -38.64 -4.86 -20.25
N ASN A 159 -39.18 -3.98 -21.11
CA ASN A 159 -40.15 -4.34 -22.13
C ASN A 159 -39.48 -5.18 -23.25
N GLU A 160 -40.05 -6.35 -23.56
CA GLU A 160 -39.58 -7.26 -24.61
C GLU A 160 -39.52 -6.62 -26.01
N ILE A 161 -40.28 -5.55 -26.28
CA ILE A 161 -40.23 -4.82 -27.56
C ILE A 161 -38.83 -4.25 -27.83
N LEU A 162 -38.06 -3.92 -26.77
CA LEU A 162 -36.72 -3.37 -26.87
C LEU A 162 -35.73 -4.34 -27.53
N THR A 163 -36.04 -5.64 -27.54
CA THR A 163 -35.17 -6.69 -28.09
C THR A 163 -34.99 -6.59 -29.60
N ASN A 164 -35.84 -5.81 -30.28
CA ASN A 164 -35.68 -5.49 -31.70
C ASN A 164 -34.59 -4.44 -31.97
N ASP A 165 -34.17 -3.68 -30.95
CA ASP A 165 -33.09 -2.69 -31.04
C ASP A 165 -31.78 -3.28 -30.49
N THR A 166 -31.09 -4.05 -31.33
CA THR A 166 -29.81 -4.68 -30.97
C THR A 166 -28.75 -3.64 -30.55
N LYS A 167 -28.74 -2.45 -31.16
CA LYS A 167 -27.78 -1.38 -30.87
C LYS A 167 -28.07 -0.73 -29.52
N GLY A 168 -29.35 -0.51 -29.21
CA GLY A 168 -29.82 -0.09 -27.89
C GLY A 168 -29.53 -1.13 -26.81
N MET A 169 -29.76 -2.43 -27.09
CA MET A 169 -29.41 -3.54 -26.18
C MET A 169 -27.91 -3.55 -25.84
N LEU A 170 -27.05 -3.43 -26.85
CA LEU A 170 -25.61 -3.37 -26.65
C LEU A 170 -25.22 -2.15 -25.79
N SER A 171 -25.84 -1.01 -26.04
CA SER A 171 -25.55 0.22 -25.26
C SER A 171 -26.06 0.13 -23.82
N LEU A 172 -27.23 -0.48 -23.60
CA LEU A 172 -27.78 -0.76 -22.26
C LEU A 172 -26.87 -1.71 -21.49
N TYR A 173 -26.39 -2.77 -22.14
CA TYR A 173 -25.43 -3.71 -21.58
C TYR A 173 -24.18 -2.97 -21.09
N GLU A 174 -23.57 -2.13 -21.95
CA GLU A 174 -22.38 -1.37 -21.60
C GLU A 174 -22.63 -0.36 -20.46
N ALA A 175 -23.79 0.32 -20.48
CA ALA A 175 -24.20 1.25 -19.43
C ALA A 175 -24.40 0.56 -18.07
N SER A 176 -24.93 -0.66 -18.05
CA SER A 176 -25.21 -1.41 -16.83
C SER A 176 -23.96 -1.82 -16.02
N HIS A 177 -22.77 -1.82 -16.66
CA HIS A 177 -21.49 -2.02 -15.97
C HIS A 177 -21.02 -0.82 -15.15
N LEU A 178 -21.70 0.33 -15.26
CA LEU A 178 -21.46 1.56 -14.46
C LEU A 178 -22.38 1.68 -13.24
N ARG A 179 -23.04 0.58 -12.84
CA ARG A 179 -23.92 0.55 -11.68
C ARG A 179 -23.18 0.75 -10.37
N LEU A 180 -23.86 1.37 -9.42
CA LEU A 180 -23.44 1.53 -8.03
C LEU A 180 -24.22 0.56 -7.11
N HIS A 181 -23.74 0.40 -5.88
CA HIS A 181 -24.42 -0.44 -4.90
C HIS A 181 -25.85 0.05 -4.64
N GLY A 182 -26.83 -0.86 -4.69
CA GLY A 182 -28.25 -0.56 -4.52
C GLY A 182 -29.00 -0.14 -5.79
N GLU A 183 -28.35 -0.10 -6.96
CA GLU A 183 -29.00 0.23 -8.24
C GLU A 183 -29.58 -1.02 -8.94
N GLU A 184 -30.61 -1.62 -8.33
CA GLU A 184 -31.25 -2.87 -8.79
C GLU A 184 -31.73 -2.82 -10.26
N ILE A 185 -32.18 -1.64 -10.73
CA ILE A 185 -32.60 -1.43 -12.13
C ILE A 185 -31.48 -1.78 -13.11
N LEU A 186 -30.22 -1.47 -12.78
CA LEU A 186 -29.08 -1.75 -13.65
C LEU A 186 -28.60 -3.19 -13.53
N GLU A 187 -28.83 -3.86 -12.39
CA GLU A 187 -28.61 -5.30 -12.27
C GLU A 187 -29.58 -6.07 -13.18
N GLU A 188 -30.86 -5.67 -13.15
CA GLU A 188 -31.87 -6.20 -14.07
C GLU A 188 -31.50 -5.87 -15.53
N ALA A 189 -31.10 -4.63 -15.83
CA ALA A 189 -30.71 -4.22 -17.18
C ALA A 189 -29.54 -5.05 -17.72
N LEU A 190 -28.55 -5.35 -16.88
CA LEU A 190 -27.42 -6.20 -17.25
C LEU A 190 -27.89 -7.62 -17.60
N ALA A 191 -28.75 -8.22 -16.76
CA ALA A 191 -29.26 -9.55 -16.99
C ALA A 191 -30.12 -9.63 -18.27
N PHE A 192 -31.04 -8.68 -18.43
CA PHE A 192 -31.92 -8.56 -19.60
C PHE A 192 -31.12 -8.38 -20.89
N SER A 193 -30.32 -7.31 -20.98
CA SER A 193 -29.53 -7.01 -22.20
C SER A 193 -28.57 -8.15 -22.57
N LYS A 194 -27.89 -8.76 -21.59
CA LYS A 194 -26.99 -9.89 -21.83
C LYS A 194 -27.72 -11.09 -22.44
N ALA A 195 -28.88 -11.46 -21.90
CA ALA A 195 -29.65 -12.60 -22.39
C ALA A 195 -30.09 -12.39 -23.85
N HIS A 196 -30.57 -11.18 -24.18
CA HIS A 196 -31.04 -10.88 -25.53
C HIS A 196 -29.91 -10.71 -26.55
N LEU A 197 -28.74 -10.17 -26.15
CA LEU A 197 -27.55 -10.13 -27.02
C LEU A 197 -27.01 -11.53 -27.34
N ILE A 198 -27.04 -12.46 -26.37
CA ILE A 198 -26.67 -13.86 -26.64
C ILE A 198 -27.65 -14.50 -27.63
N LYS A 199 -28.95 -14.21 -27.48
CA LYS A 199 -29.98 -14.70 -28.38
C LYS A 199 -29.82 -14.12 -29.79
N SER A 200 -29.57 -12.82 -29.94
CA SER A 200 -29.40 -12.18 -31.25
C SER A 200 -28.23 -12.75 -32.05
N LEU A 201 -27.15 -13.17 -31.37
CA LEU A 201 -26.01 -13.85 -32.00
C LEU A 201 -26.37 -15.24 -32.57
N ALA A 202 -27.41 -15.90 -32.09
CA ALA A 202 -27.86 -17.18 -32.60
C ALA A 202 -28.74 -17.05 -33.86
N ASP A 203 -29.43 -15.92 -34.01
CA ASP A 203 -30.40 -15.67 -35.08
C ASP A 203 -29.79 -14.93 -36.30
N GLU A 204 -28.65 -14.25 -36.14
CA GLU A 204 -28.03 -13.42 -37.19
C GLU A 204 -26.95 -14.11 -38.04
N LYS A 205 -26.89 -13.73 -39.34
CA LYS A 205 -25.69 -13.95 -40.17
C LYS A 205 -24.61 -12.95 -39.74
N SER A 206 -23.45 -13.45 -39.32
CA SER A 206 -22.22 -12.70 -39.00
C SER A 206 -22.06 -11.36 -39.78
N ASN A 207 -22.44 -10.24 -39.14
CA ASN A 207 -22.14 -8.88 -39.57
C ASN A 207 -21.15 -8.21 -38.58
N HIS A 208 -20.70 -6.98 -38.86
CA HIS A 208 -19.75 -6.27 -38.01
C HIS A 208 -20.31 -5.93 -36.62
N LEU A 209 -21.63 -5.77 -36.49
CA LEU A 209 -22.30 -5.59 -35.20
C LEU A 209 -22.21 -6.86 -34.33
N ALA A 210 -22.39 -8.05 -34.89
CA ALA A 210 -22.22 -9.31 -34.17
C ALA A 210 -20.81 -9.44 -33.58
N LYS A 211 -19.77 -9.03 -34.32
CA LYS A 211 -18.39 -8.98 -33.80
C LYS A 211 -18.25 -7.99 -32.64
N GLN A 212 -18.92 -6.85 -32.70
CA GLN A 212 -18.93 -5.87 -31.61
C GLN A 212 -19.63 -6.41 -30.35
N ILE A 213 -20.73 -7.14 -30.53
CA ILE A 213 -21.46 -7.80 -29.43
C ILE A 213 -20.58 -8.87 -28.78
N ILE A 214 -19.91 -9.73 -29.57
CA ILE A 214 -18.98 -10.74 -29.04
C ILE A 214 -17.88 -10.08 -28.21
N ASN A 215 -17.25 -9.03 -28.74
CA ASN A 215 -16.21 -8.29 -28.01
C ASN A 215 -16.72 -7.74 -26.66
N ALA A 216 -17.92 -7.14 -26.64
CA ALA A 216 -18.50 -6.58 -25.41
C ALA A 216 -18.90 -7.66 -24.40
N LEU A 217 -19.40 -8.81 -24.86
CA LEU A 217 -19.76 -9.94 -24.00
C LEU A 217 -18.53 -10.64 -23.40
N GLU A 218 -17.40 -10.67 -24.12
CA GLU A 218 -16.11 -11.13 -23.61
C GLU A 218 -15.55 -10.18 -22.56
N LEU A 219 -15.47 -8.89 -22.87
CA LEU A 219 -15.01 -7.86 -21.94
C LEU A 219 -15.75 -6.54 -22.20
N PRO A 220 -16.60 -6.08 -21.27
CA PRO A 220 -17.38 -4.86 -21.44
C PRO A 220 -16.47 -3.63 -21.45
N LEU A 221 -16.85 -2.60 -22.20
CA LEU A 221 -16.08 -1.37 -22.41
C LEU A 221 -15.52 -0.78 -21.11
N GLN A 222 -16.31 -0.77 -20.04
CA GLN A 222 -15.92 -0.20 -18.75
C GLN A 222 -14.73 -0.94 -18.08
N LYS A 223 -14.51 -2.20 -18.43
CA LYS A 223 -13.42 -3.04 -17.91
C LYS A 223 -12.30 -3.26 -18.94
N SER A 224 -12.47 -2.72 -20.14
CA SER A 224 -11.55 -2.93 -21.25
C SER A 224 -10.46 -1.86 -21.29
N ILE A 225 -9.34 -2.21 -21.92
CA ILE A 225 -8.19 -1.31 -22.10
C ILE A 225 -8.52 -0.30 -23.20
N PRO A 226 -8.46 1.02 -22.94
CA PRO A 226 -8.89 2.04 -23.91
C PRO A 226 -8.26 1.91 -25.30
N ARG A 227 -6.95 1.62 -25.37
CA ARG A 227 -6.24 1.48 -26.66
C ARG A 227 -6.65 0.23 -27.44
N LEU A 228 -6.89 -0.89 -26.76
CA LEU A 228 -7.34 -2.11 -27.42
C LEU A 228 -8.77 -1.95 -27.94
N GLU A 229 -9.62 -1.27 -27.18
CA GLU A 229 -10.98 -0.97 -27.61
C GLU A 229 -11.01 0.03 -28.76
N ALA A 230 -10.16 1.06 -28.74
CA ALA A 230 -10.01 1.98 -29.87
C ALA A 230 -9.63 1.23 -31.17
N LEU A 231 -8.68 0.30 -31.10
CA LEU A 231 -8.28 -0.51 -32.26
C LEU A 231 -9.46 -1.34 -32.83
N LYS A 232 -10.18 -2.05 -31.96
CA LYS A 232 -11.37 -2.82 -32.34
C LYS A 232 -12.47 -1.91 -32.89
N PHE A 233 -12.69 -0.76 -32.27
CA PHE A 233 -13.76 0.16 -32.61
C PHE A 233 -13.50 0.92 -33.90
N ILE A 234 -12.26 1.33 -34.21
CA ILE A 234 -11.89 1.91 -35.51
C ILE A 234 -12.26 0.95 -36.64
N SER A 235 -11.96 -0.34 -36.47
CA SER A 235 -12.28 -1.38 -37.46
C SER A 235 -13.80 -1.61 -37.61
N PHE A 236 -14.56 -1.44 -36.52
CA PHE A 236 -16.02 -1.48 -36.54
C PHE A 236 -16.59 -0.23 -37.22
N TYR A 237 -16.13 0.96 -36.84
CA TYR A 237 -16.61 2.25 -37.35
C TYR A 237 -16.34 2.43 -38.85
N GLU A 238 -15.24 1.87 -39.35
CA GLU A 238 -14.94 1.82 -40.79
C GLU A 238 -16.00 1.05 -41.61
N GLN A 239 -16.75 0.15 -40.99
CA GLN A 239 -17.83 -0.60 -41.65
C GLN A 239 -19.21 0.04 -41.48
N GLU A 240 -19.33 1.08 -40.63
CA GLU A 240 -20.60 1.78 -40.45
C GLU A 240 -20.94 2.62 -41.70
N GLU A 241 -22.21 2.58 -42.11
CA GLU A 241 -22.71 3.37 -43.23
C GLU A 241 -22.79 4.87 -42.89
N SER A 242 -23.05 5.21 -41.62
CA SER A 242 -23.19 6.58 -41.12
C SER A 242 -21.88 7.20 -40.63
N ARG A 243 -20.73 6.60 -40.96
CA ARG A 243 -19.43 7.07 -40.48
C ARG A 243 -19.06 8.45 -41.05
N SER A 244 -18.38 9.24 -40.23
CA SER A 244 -17.69 10.45 -40.66
C SER A 244 -16.29 10.07 -41.14
N GLU A 245 -16.01 10.34 -42.41
CA GLU A 245 -14.69 10.10 -43.00
C GLU A 245 -13.61 10.96 -42.31
N THR A 246 -13.96 12.18 -41.88
CA THR A 246 -13.06 13.06 -41.10
C THR A 246 -12.68 12.40 -39.77
N LEU A 247 -13.65 11.91 -38.99
CA LEU A 247 -13.38 11.24 -37.70
C LEU A 247 -12.59 9.94 -37.89
N LEU A 248 -12.92 9.14 -38.91
CA LEU A 248 -12.23 7.89 -39.18
C LEU A 248 -10.76 8.13 -39.57
N LEU A 249 -10.51 9.09 -40.46
CA LEU A 249 -9.16 9.44 -40.88
C LEU A 249 -8.34 9.99 -39.72
N PHE A 250 -8.92 10.91 -38.95
CA PHE A 250 -8.30 11.46 -37.75
C PHE A 250 -7.91 10.36 -36.76
N ALA A 251 -8.84 9.45 -36.45
CA ALA A 251 -8.60 8.33 -35.54
C ALA A 251 -7.49 7.40 -36.03
N LYS A 252 -7.43 7.08 -37.32
CA LYS A 252 -6.37 6.24 -37.90
C LYS A 252 -5.00 6.90 -37.82
N LEU A 253 -4.91 8.17 -38.21
CA LEU A 253 -3.64 8.91 -38.19
C LEU A 253 -3.12 9.06 -36.75
N GLU A 254 -3.99 9.44 -35.82
CA GLU A 254 -3.64 9.58 -34.41
C GLU A 254 -3.30 8.26 -33.73
N PHE A 255 -4.02 7.17 -34.07
CA PHE A 255 -3.68 5.84 -33.56
C PHE A 255 -2.27 5.42 -33.97
N ASN A 256 -1.91 5.64 -35.24
CA ASN A 256 -0.60 5.31 -35.79
C ASN A 256 0.50 6.21 -35.22
N ARG A 257 0.26 7.51 -35.11
CA ARG A 257 1.19 8.46 -34.51
C ARG A 257 1.55 8.07 -33.07
N LEU A 258 0.55 7.75 -32.25
CA LEU A 258 0.77 7.25 -30.89
C LEU A 258 1.49 5.89 -30.86
N GLN A 259 1.16 5.00 -31.78
CA GLN A 259 1.85 3.71 -31.87
C GLN A 259 3.36 3.88 -32.16
N LEU A 260 3.73 4.84 -33.02
CA LEU A 260 5.13 5.17 -33.28
C LEU A 260 5.83 5.71 -32.03
N LEU A 261 5.17 6.59 -31.27
CA LEU A 261 5.69 7.05 -29.98
C LEU A 261 5.92 5.87 -29.01
N HIS A 262 4.95 4.95 -28.92
CA HIS A 262 5.07 3.79 -28.04
C HIS A 262 6.20 2.84 -28.48
N GLN A 263 6.41 2.67 -29.78
CA GLN A 263 7.54 1.90 -30.33
C GLN A 263 8.89 2.55 -29.98
N GLN A 264 8.99 3.88 -30.09
CA GLN A 264 10.18 4.62 -29.71
C GLN A 264 10.48 4.48 -28.21
N GLU A 265 9.48 4.64 -27.35
CA GLU A 265 9.61 4.44 -25.90
C GLU A 265 10.07 3.00 -25.56
N LEU A 266 9.49 1.99 -26.22
CA LEU A 266 9.87 0.59 -26.06
C LEU A 266 11.31 0.31 -26.52
N SER A 267 11.80 1.02 -27.53
CA SER A 267 13.20 0.96 -27.98
C SER A 267 14.16 1.47 -26.94
N HIS A 268 13.83 2.61 -26.34
CA HIS A 268 14.62 3.18 -25.25
C HIS A 268 14.64 2.23 -24.04
N LEU A 269 13.49 1.66 -23.68
CA LEU A 269 13.39 0.70 -22.56
C LEU A 269 14.11 -0.61 -22.84
N SER A 270 14.03 -1.13 -24.05
CA SER A 270 14.75 -2.35 -24.46
C SER A 270 16.26 -2.15 -24.40
N SER A 271 16.74 -0.99 -24.84
CA SER A 271 18.16 -0.62 -24.76
C SER A 271 18.61 -0.49 -23.31
N TRP A 272 17.85 0.26 -22.50
CA TRP A 272 18.10 0.39 -21.06
C TRP A 272 18.16 -0.97 -20.35
N TRP A 273 17.19 -1.86 -20.59
CA TRP A 273 17.15 -3.19 -19.97
C TRP A 273 18.35 -4.06 -20.39
N LYS A 274 18.75 -3.97 -21.65
CA LYS A 274 19.93 -4.65 -22.19
C LYS A 274 21.23 -4.12 -21.58
N ASP A 275 21.36 -2.80 -21.43
CA ASP A 275 22.56 -2.15 -20.91
C ASP A 275 22.83 -2.49 -19.43
N LEU A 276 21.77 -2.76 -18.64
CA LEU A 276 21.92 -3.26 -17.27
C LEU A 276 22.54 -4.67 -17.23
N ASP A 277 22.33 -5.47 -18.28
CA ASP A 277 22.80 -6.84 -18.42
C ASP A 277 22.44 -7.73 -17.20
N LEU A 278 21.22 -7.55 -16.67
CA LEU A 278 20.78 -8.29 -15.49
C LEU A 278 20.54 -9.76 -15.79
N LEU A 279 20.11 -10.12 -17.01
CA LEU A 279 19.79 -11.51 -17.35
C LEU A 279 21.03 -12.42 -17.39
N SER A 280 22.21 -11.87 -17.72
CA SER A 280 23.47 -12.62 -17.66
C SER A 280 23.94 -12.81 -16.21
N LYS A 281 23.74 -11.76 -15.39
CA LYS A 281 24.16 -11.69 -13.98
C LYS A 281 23.21 -12.44 -13.03
N LEU A 282 21.93 -12.47 -13.37
CA LEU A 282 20.80 -12.98 -12.59
C LEU A 282 19.92 -13.87 -13.49
N PRO A 283 20.37 -15.09 -13.83
CA PRO A 283 19.70 -15.95 -14.82
C PRO A 283 18.33 -16.48 -14.37
N TYR A 284 17.98 -16.26 -13.10
CA TYR A 284 16.70 -16.63 -12.50
C TYR A 284 15.65 -15.50 -12.60
N VAL A 285 15.98 -14.36 -13.19
CA VAL A 285 15.04 -13.24 -13.37
C VAL A 285 14.27 -13.40 -14.67
N ARG A 286 12.97 -13.10 -14.63
CA ARG A 286 12.08 -13.05 -15.80
C ARG A 286 12.43 -11.88 -16.72
N ASP A 287 12.57 -12.17 -18.01
CA ASP A 287 12.73 -11.16 -19.06
C ASP A 287 11.36 -10.74 -19.64
N ARG A 288 10.81 -9.61 -19.14
CA ARG A 288 9.43 -9.16 -19.41
C ARG A 288 9.28 -7.65 -19.63
N VAL A 289 10.31 -6.99 -20.17
CA VAL A 289 10.31 -5.53 -20.36
C VAL A 289 9.18 -5.03 -21.25
N ILE A 290 8.79 -5.82 -22.26
CA ILE A 290 7.72 -5.44 -23.19
C ILE A 290 6.36 -5.57 -22.51
N GLU A 291 6.13 -6.65 -21.78
CA GLU A 291 4.91 -6.85 -21.00
C GLU A 291 4.76 -5.76 -19.92
N ALA A 292 5.85 -5.41 -19.21
CA ALA A 292 5.85 -4.32 -18.24
C ALA A 292 5.55 -2.95 -18.90
N TYR A 293 6.02 -2.72 -20.13
CA TYR A 293 5.68 -1.51 -20.87
C TYR A 293 4.22 -1.49 -21.33
N LEU A 294 3.70 -2.61 -21.82
CA LEU A 294 2.28 -2.75 -22.15
C LEU A 294 1.41 -2.42 -20.92
N TRP A 295 1.80 -2.86 -19.72
CA TRP A 295 1.15 -2.46 -18.48
C TRP A 295 1.13 -0.94 -18.25
N ALA A 296 2.23 -0.25 -18.49
CA ALA A 296 2.26 1.20 -18.37
C ALA A 296 1.34 1.90 -19.39
N VAL A 297 1.31 1.42 -20.64
CA VAL A 297 0.39 1.92 -21.69
C VAL A 297 -1.08 1.66 -21.35
N MET A 298 -1.39 0.55 -20.68
CA MET A 298 -2.76 0.26 -20.24
C MET A 298 -3.30 1.30 -19.24
N ILE A 299 -2.42 1.92 -18.45
CA ILE A 299 -2.82 2.91 -17.43
C ILE A 299 -2.89 4.32 -18.03
N TYR A 300 -1.88 4.72 -18.82
CA TYR A 300 -1.85 6.01 -19.50
C TYR A 300 -1.24 5.87 -20.89
N PHE A 301 -2.03 6.06 -21.94
CA PHE A 301 -1.58 5.90 -23.33
C PHE A 301 -1.24 7.23 -24.02
N GLU A 302 -1.68 8.34 -23.44
CA GLU A 302 -1.62 9.67 -24.03
C GLU A 302 -0.17 10.18 -24.12
N PRO A 303 0.16 11.03 -25.10
CA PRO A 303 1.56 11.34 -25.41
C PRO A 303 2.24 12.12 -24.27
N TYR A 304 1.50 12.98 -23.57
CA TYR A 304 2.01 13.77 -22.43
C TYR A 304 2.37 12.93 -21.18
N TYR A 305 2.02 11.64 -21.15
CA TYR A 305 2.45 10.69 -20.10
C TYR A 305 3.64 9.81 -20.49
N SER A 306 4.33 10.12 -21.60
CA SER A 306 5.51 9.37 -22.06
C SER A 306 6.53 9.09 -20.95
N ARG A 307 6.95 10.15 -20.25
CA ARG A 307 7.89 10.03 -19.14
C ARG A 307 7.36 9.17 -17.98
N ALA A 308 6.08 9.27 -17.67
CA ALA A 308 5.46 8.46 -16.61
C ALA A 308 5.47 6.98 -16.99
N ARG A 309 5.19 6.64 -18.26
CA ARG A 309 5.28 5.25 -18.75
C ARG A 309 6.70 4.70 -18.65
N LEU A 310 7.69 5.46 -19.12
CA LEU A 310 9.10 5.05 -19.03
C LEU A 310 9.52 4.77 -17.57
N MET A 311 9.21 5.70 -16.65
CA MET A 311 9.52 5.54 -15.23
C MET A 311 8.79 4.33 -14.62
N LEU A 312 7.49 4.19 -14.88
CA LEU A 312 6.69 3.10 -14.36
C LEU A 312 7.22 1.74 -14.84
N THR A 313 7.54 1.59 -16.11
CA THR A 313 8.11 0.34 -16.63
C THR A 313 9.44 -0.01 -15.98
N LYS A 314 10.34 0.97 -15.81
CA LYS A 314 11.62 0.73 -15.13
C LYS A 314 11.43 0.27 -13.68
N ILE A 315 10.51 0.90 -12.94
CA ILE A 315 10.15 0.50 -11.57
C ILE A 315 9.57 -0.91 -11.57
N THR A 316 8.59 -1.20 -12.43
CA THR A 316 7.96 -2.53 -12.54
C THR A 316 8.98 -3.63 -12.85
N MET A 317 9.96 -3.36 -13.71
CA MET A 317 11.03 -4.33 -14.00
C MET A 317 11.93 -4.60 -12.79
N LEU A 318 12.31 -3.57 -12.02
CA LEU A 318 13.09 -3.80 -10.80
C LEU A 318 12.28 -4.48 -9.71
N LEU A 319 10.99 -4.18 -9.57
CA LEU A 319 10.11 -4.92 -8.67
C LEU A 319 10.00 -6.39 -9.08
N THR A 320 9.97 -6.68 -10.38
CA THR A 320 9.99 -8.06 -10.89
C THR A 320 11.30 -8.78 -10.52
N VAL A 321 12.45 -8.10 -10.61
CA VAL A 321 13.75 -8.66 -10.18
C VAL A 321 13.76 -8.99 -8.68
N VAL A 322 13.22 -8.09 -7.85
CA VAL A 322 13.14 -8.29 -6.39
C VAL A 322 12.15 -9.41 -6.07
N ASP A 323 11.00 -9.46 -6.74
CA ASP A 323 9.99 -10.52 -6.61
C ASP A 323 10.57 -11.90 -6.98
N ASP A 324 11.28 -12.01 -8.12
CA ASP A 324 11.95 -13.25 -8.52
C ASP A 324 13.04 -13.68 -7.55
N THR A 325 13.74 -12.71 -6.97
CA THR A 325 14.76 -12.97 -5.95
C THR A 325 14.12 -13.52 -4.68
N ASN A 326 13.02 -12.92 -4.22
CA ASN A 326 12.30 -13.38 -3.02
C ASN A 326 11.67 -14.76 -3.23
N ASP A 327 11.00 -14.98 -4.36
CA ASP A 327 10.12 -16.14 -4.52
C ASP A 327 10.86 -17.35 -5.11
N SER A 328 11.98 -17.16 -5.81
CA SER A 328 12.63 -18.22 -6.59
C SER A 328 14.11 -18.44 -6.34
N TYR A 329 14.83 -17.56 -5.62
CA TYR A 329 16.29 -17.64 -5.57
C TYR A 329 16.97 -17.39 -4.22
N GLY A 330 16.56 -16.36 -3.46
CA GLY A 330 17.17 -16.00 -2.19
C GLY A 330 16.80 -16.96 -1.07
N THR A 331 17.74 -17.24 -0.16
CA THR A 331 17.42 -17.95 1.10
C THR A 331 16.83 -16.97 2.11
N SER A 332 16.11 -17.47 3.11
CA SER A 332 15.56 -16.63 4.17
C SER A 332 16.61 -15.69 4.79
N GLU A 333 17.83 -16.19 5.05
CA GLU A 333 18.91 -15.35 5.60
C GLU A 333 19.43 -14.31 4.59
N GLU A 334 19.62 -14.67 3.32
CA GLU A 334 20.06 -13.73 2.28
C GLU A 334 19.01 -12.63 2.05
N LEU A 335 17.73 -13.01 1.98
CA LEU A 335 16.62 -12.06 1.82
C LEU A 335 16.58 -11.09 2.99
N GLN A 336 16.85 -11.54 4.21
CA GLN A 336 16.95 -10.66 5.37
C GLN A 336 18.02 -9.57 5.23
N LEU A 337 19.18 -9.93 4.68
CA LEU A 337 20.24 -8.96 4.40
C LEU A 337 19.81 -7.96 3.32
N LEU A 338 19.16 -8.43 2.25
CA LEU A 338 18.66 -7.56 1.18
C LEU A 338 17.59 -6.59 1.70
N ILE A 339 16.67 -7.07 2.53
CA ILE A 339 15.67 -6.23 3.18
C ILE A 339 16.39 -5.17 4.00
N ASP A 340 17.26 -5.56 4.94
CA ASP A 340 17.98 -4.62 5.81
C ASP A 340 18.75 -3.56 5.02
N ALA A 341 19.34 -3.93 3.88
CA ALA A 341 19.99 -2.98 2.97
C ALA A 341 18.98 -2.02 2.30
N ILE A 342 17.86 -2.54 1.80
CA ILE A 342 16.75 -1.74 1.26
C ILE A 342 16.23 -0.77 2.32
N LEU A 343 16.09 -1.20 3.59
CA LEU A 343 15.57 -0.34 4.66
C LEU A 343 16.51 0.83 4.95
N ARG A 344 17.82 0.55 5.03
CA ARG A 344 18.83 1.59 5.24
C ARG A 344 18.90 2.54 4.04
N TRP A 345 18.72 1.99 2.84
CA TRP A 345 18.85 2.71 1.57
C TRP A 345 20.14 3.53 1.50
N ASP A 346 21.23 2.90 1.93
CA ASP A 346 22.57 3.46 2.00
C ASP A 346 23.51 2.53 1.23
N ILE A 347 24.33 3.11 0.36
CA ILE A 347 25.34 2.39 -0.41
C ILE A 347 26.31 1.61 0.49
N SER A 348 26.48 2.00 1.76
CA SER A 348 27.31 1.28 2.73
C SER A 348 26.78 -0.13 3.02
N ALA A 349 25.47 -0.37 2.91
CA ALA A 349 24.85 -1.67 3.16
C ALA A 349 25.26 -2.73 2.11
N HIS A 350 25.86 -2.30 1.01
CA HIS A 350 26.40 -3.17 -0.03
C HIS A 350 27.46 -4.15 0.50
N ALA A 351 28.20 -3.80 1.57
CA ALA A 351 29.24 -4.67 2.13
C ALA A 351 28.67 -5.97 2.73
N ASP A 352 27.43 -5.93 3.19
CA ASP A 352 26.78 -7.03 3.92
C ASP A 352 26.05 -8.01 3.00
N LEU A 353 25.90 -7.69 1.70
CA LEU A 353 25.11 -8.46 0.75
C LEU A 353 25.93 -9.53 -0.01
N PRO A 354 25.31 -10.66 -0.39
CA PRO A 354 25.83 -11.56 -1.42
C PRO A 354 26.03 -10.84 -2.77
N ASP A 355 26.95 -11.34 -3.61
CA ASP A 355 27.35 -10.65 -4.84
C ASP A 355 26.22 -10.42 -5.83
N TYR A 356 25.26 -11.35 -5.94
CA TYR A 356 24.10 -11.17 -6.81
C TYR A 356 23.12 -10.11 -6.27
N MET A 357 22.96 -10.00 -4.94
CA MET A 357 22.11 -8.99 -4.30
C MET A 357 22.70 -7.59 -4.36
N LYS A 358 24.04 -7.49 -4.34
CA LYS A 358 24.76 -6.22 -4.60
C LYS A 358 24.39 -5.63 -5.97
N ILE A 359 24.26 -6.48 -6.98
CA ILE A 359 23.86 -6.07 -8.35
C ILE A 359 22.43 -5.51 -8.32
N ILE A 360 21.50 -6.24 -7.69
CA ILE A 360 20.10 -5.81 -7.55
C ILE A 360 20.01 -4.47 -6.81
N TYR A 361 20.63 -4.40 -5.64
CA TYR A 361 20.58 -3.23 -4.76
C TYR A 361 21.19 -1.99 -5.41
N SER A 362 22.35 -2.13 -6.06
CA SER A 362 22.98 -1.02 -6.78
C SER A 362 22.12 -0.54 -7.94
N THR A 363 21.49 -1.46 -8.68
CA THR A 363 20.58 -1.11 -9.78
C THR A 363 19.35 -0.36 -9.25
N LEU A 364 18.81 -0.76 -8.11
CA LEU A 364 17.70 -0.11 -7.44
C LEU A 364 18.05 1.33 -7.02
N LEU A 365 19.17 1.53 -6.32
CA LEU A 365 19.62 2.87 -5.92
C LEU A 365 19.82 3.79 -7.13
N ASN A 366 20.53 3.30 -8.15
CA ASN A 366 20.81 4.07 -9.36
C ASN A 366 19.52 4.50 -10.10
N LEU A 367 18.51 3.62 -10.19
CA LEU A 367 17.25 3.97 -10.83
C LEU A 367 16.51 5.09 -10.07
N PHE A 368 16.46 5.00 -8.74
CA PHE A 368 15.77 6.01 -7.94
C PHE A 368 16.53 7.35 -7.95
N ASP A 369 17.86 7.32 -8.03
CA ASP A 369 18.67 8.51 -8.27
C ASP A 369 18.40 9.11 -9.66
N GLU A 370 18.33 8.30 -10.71
CA GLU A 370 17.93 8.72 -12.06
C GLU A 370 16.55 9.43 -12.03
N ILE A 371 15.54 8.78 -11.44
CA ILE A 371 14.19 9.33 -11.32
C ILE A 371 14.17 10.63 -10.51
N SER A 372 14.95 10.69 -9.43
CA SER A 372 15.09 11.89 -8.59
C SER A 372 15.68 13.05 -9.40
N ASN A 373 16.78 12.80 -10.11
CA ASN A 373 17.43 13.79 -10.97
C ASN A 373 16.48 14.31 -12.04
N ASP A 374 15.77 13.41 -12.73
CA ASP A 374 14.77 13.77 -13.72
C ASP A 374 13.68 14.69 -13.13
N LEU A 375 13.25 14.46 -11.88
CA LEU A 375 12.20 15.23 -11.19
C LEU A 375 12.71 16.52 -10.55
N THR A 376 14.02 16.69 -10.41
CA THR A 376 14.66 17.84 -9.76
C THR A 376 14.42 19.12 -10.56
N GLU A 377 14.42 19.03 -11.90
CA GLU A 377 14.11 20.16 -12.81
C GLU A 377 12.72 20.79 -12.57
N LYS A 378 11.82 20.10 -11.86
CA LYS A 378 10.45 20.55 -11.59
C LYS A 378 10.15 20.75 -10.10
N GLU A 379 11.17 20.76 -9.22
CA GLU A 379 11.02 20.80 -7.75
C GLU A 379 10.13 19.67 -7.20
N ARG A 380 10.12 18.52 -7.87
CA ARG A 380 9.25 17.36 -7.54
C ARG A 380 10.02 16.15 -7.03
N SER A 381 11.31 16.28 -6.71
CA SER A 381 12.16 15.19 -6.20
C SER A 381 11.65 14.59 -4.89
N TYR A 382 10.97 15.38 -4.06
CA TYR A 382 10.31 14.91 -2.83
C TYR A 382 9.26 13.79 -3.10
N ARG A 383 8.78 13.63 -4.34
CA ARG A 383 7.87 12.53 -4.71
C ARG A 383 8.54 11.17 -4.69
N VAL A 384 9.86 11.11 -4.90
CA VAL A 384 10.63 9.86 -4.89
C VAL A 384 10.61 9.21 -3.49
N SER A 385 10.64 9.99 -2.42
CA SER A 385 10.52 9.44 -1.06
C SER A 385 9.16 8.80 -0.82
N TYR A 386 8.09 9.32 -1.41
CA TYR A 386 6.76 8.68 -1.31
C TYR A 386 6.74 7.34 -2.03
N THR A 387 7.29 7.26 -3.25
CA THR A 387 7.39 5.99 -3.98
C THR A 387 8.22 4.98 -3.20
N LYS A 388 9.42 5.37 -2.74
CA LYS A 388 10.28 4.51 -1.90
C LYS A 388 9.54 3.95 -0.69
N ASN A 389 8.82 4.82 0.03
CA ASN A 389 8.05 4.41 1.21
C ASN A 389 6.88 3.47 0.86
N ALA A 390 6.20 3.69 -0.26
CA ALA A 390 5.12 2.80 -0.69
C ALA A 390 5.64 1.40 -1.02
N GLU A 391 6.77 1.31 -1.75
CA GLU A 391 7.41 0.02 -2.06
C GLU A 391 7.88 -0.70 -0.78
N PHE A 392 8.42 0.04 0.19
CA PHE A 392 8.82 -0.54 1.46
C PHE A 392 7.64 -1.11 2.24
N ASP A 393 6.54 -0.38 2.34
CA ASP A 393 5.34 -0.87 3.03
C ASP A 393 4.80 -2.16 2.40
N GLN A 394 4.85 -2.27 1.07
CA GLN A 394 4.45 -3.49 0.36
C GLN A 394 5.38 -4.67 0.67
N ILE A 395 6.71 -4.46 0.62
CA ILE A 395 7.71 -5.49 0.94
C ILE A 395 7.53 -5.97 2.39
N TYR A 396 7.42 -5.04 3.34
CA TYR A 396 7.17 -5.39 4.74
C TYR A 396 5.85 -6.14 4.90
N GLY A 397 4.79 -5.71 4.21
CA GLY A 397 3.47 -6.31 4.29
C GLY A 397 3.48 -7.78 3.87
N LYS A 398 4.05 -8.11 2.70
CA LYS A 398 4.13 -9.49 2.19
C LYS A 398 4.83 -10.40 3.19
N GLN A 399 6.00 -9.99 3.69
CA GLN A 399 6.81 -10.82 4.58
C GLN A 399 6.21 -10.95 5.99
N ILE A 400 5.60 -9.89 6.52
CA ILE A 400 4.87 -9.97 7.79
C ILE A 400 3.76 -11.01 7.68
N GLU A 401 3.01 -11.07 6.59
CA GLU A 401 1.96 -12.09 6.41
C GLU A 401 2.55 -13.51 6.32
N GLU A 402 3.67 -13.72 5.63
CA GLU A 402 4.34 -15.02 5.58
C GLU A 402 4.77 -15.50 6.98
N GLN A 403 5.38 -14.60 7.77
CA GLN A 403 5.84 -14.91 9.13
C GLN A 403 4.67 -15.10 10.12
N LYS A 404 3.53 -14.43 9.90
CA LYS A 404 2.35 -14.57 10.77
C LYS A 404 1.85 -16.01 10.84
N ASP A 405 1.81 -16.70 9.70
CA ASP A 405 1.29 -18.07 9.66
C ASP A 405 2.20 -19.02 10.44
N GLU A 406 3.52 -18.87 10.35
CA GLU A 406 4.47 -19.65 11.15
C GLU A 406 4.33 -19.36 12.65
N VAL A 407 4.12 -18.10 13.04
CA VAL A 407 3.91 -17.73 14.44
C VAL A 407 2.57 -18.26 14.98
N LYS A 408 1.51 -18.27 14.17
CA LYS A 408 0.23 -18.90 14.55
C LYS A 408 0.41 -20.39 14.79
N GLU A 409 1.12 -21.08 13.90
CA GLU A 409 1.45 -22.49 14.09
C GLU A 409 2.25 -22.69 15.38
N MET A 410 3.25 -21.85 15.68
CA MET A 410 3.98 -21.91 16.96
C MET A 410 3.08 -21.71 18.17
N LEU A 411 2.08 -20.82 18.13
CA LEU A 411 1.13 -20.62 19.22
C LEU A 411 0.20 -21.84 19.42
N ILE A 412 -0.12 -22.56 18.35
CA ILE A 412 -0.92 -23.78 18.38
C ILE A 412 -0.07 -24.98 18.81
N SER A 413 1.16 -25.08 18.31
CA SER A 413 2.04 -26.25 18.39
C SER A 413 3.01 -26.22 19.56
N ALA A 414 3.34 -25.05 20.13
CA ALA A 414 4.08 -24.95 21.38
C ALA A 414 3.41 -25.91 22.35
N ALA A 415 4.16 -26.92 22.80
CA ALA A 415 3.65 -28.18 23.32
C ALA A 415 2.51 -28.00 24.35
N ASN A 416 1.82 -29.08 24.72
CA ASN A 416 0.85 -29.08 25.83
C ASN A 416 1.42 -28.58 27.18
N ASP A 417 2.65 -28.06 27.24
CA ASP A 417 3.26 -27.33 28.35
C ASP A 417 2.81 -25.85 28.39
N PRO A 418 2.02 -25.45 29.41
CA PRO A 418 1.62 -24.06 29.63
C PRO A 418 2.80 -23.08 29.77
N VAL A 419 3.97 -23.54 30.23
CA VAL A 419 5.12 -22.65 30.49
C VAL A 419 5.73 -22.15 29.19
N GLU A 420 5.95 -23.04 28.21
CA GLU A 420 6.50 -22.65 26.90
C GLU A 420 5.54 -21.74 26.14
N LYS A 421 4.22 -22.00 26.21
CA LYS A 421 3.21 -21.12 25.62
C LYS A 421 3.26 -19.71 26.19
N VAL A 422 3.39 -19.58 27.51
CA VAL A 422 3.47 -18.27 28.17
C VAL A 422 4.77 -17.54 27.86
N LYS A 423 5.90 -18.26 27.74
CA LYS A 423 7.17 -17.66 27.28
C LYS A 423 7.06 -17.11 25.85
N LEU A 424 6.39 -17.84 24.96
CA LEU A 424 6.14 -17.40 23.59
C LEU A 424 5.25 -16.14 23.58
N ILE A 425 4.13 -16.15 24.31
CA ILE A 425 3.23 -15.00 24.43
C ILE A 425 3.96 -13.79 25.02
N ASP A 426 4.77 -13.99 26.07
CA ASP A 426 5.59 -12.93 26.63
C ASP A 426 6.56 -12.34 25.60
N SER A 427 7.23 -13.20 24.83
CA SER A 427 8.14 -12.77 23.78
C SER A 427 7.41 -11.93 22.73
N LEU A 428 6.23 -12.35 22.28
CA LEU A 428 5.40 -11.59 21.33
C LEU A 428 4.98 -10.22 21.89
N CYS A 429 4.58 -10.17 23.17
CA CYS A 429 4.21 -8.92 23.83
C CYS A 429 5.41 -7.98 23.96
N ARG A 430 6.57 -8.48 24.38
CA ARG A 430 7.78 -7.67 24.58
C ARG A 430 8.42 -7.25 23.26
N LEU A 431 8.31 -8.03 22.20
CA LEU A 431 8.72 -7.65 20.85
C LEU A 431 7.75 -6.63 20.21
N GLY A 432 6.61 -6.35 20.85
CA GLY A 432 5.64 -5.36 20.38
C GLY A 432 4.79 -5.84 19.19
N VAL A 433 4.67 -7.16 19.01
CA VAL A 433 4.00 -7.78 17.86
C VAL A 433 2.78 -8.62 18.23
N SER A 434 2.44 -8.73 19.52
CA SER A 434 1.29 -9.50 20.00
C SER A 434 -0.06 -9.02 19.46
N TYR A 435 -0.16 -7.77 19.01
CA TYR A 435 -1.38 -7.20 18.45
C TYR A 435 -1.83 -7.89 17.15
N HIS A 436 -0.94 -8.63 16.47
CA HIS A 436 -1.29 -9.45 15.31
C HIS A 436 -2.02 -10.76 15.67
N PHE A 437 -1.97 -11.19 16.93
CA PHE A 437 -2.41 -12.52 17.38
C PHE A 437 -3.35 -12.45 18.58
N GLN A 438 -4.12 -11.37 18.72
CA GLN A 438 -4.94 -11.13 19.91
C GLN A 438 -5.90 -12.28 20.20
N ALA A 439 -6.57 -12.81 19.17
CA ALA A 439 -7.53 -13.91 19.31
C ALA A 439 -6.83 -15.23 19.70
N GLU A 440 -5.72 -15.54 19.05
CA GLU A 440 -4.92 -16.74 19.33
C GLU A 440 -4.34 -16.70 20.75
N ILE A 441 -3.79 -15.55 21.15
CA ILE A 441 -3.26 -15.33 22.51
C ILE A 441 -4.38 -15.48 23.55
N GLU A 442 -5.56 -14.90 23.31
CA GLU A 442 -6.70 -15.01 24.23
C GLU A 442 -7.13 -16.47 24.44
N VAL A 443 -7.24 -17.25 23.36
CA VAL A 443 -7.57 -18.68 23.43
C VAL A 443 -6.53 -19.45 24.25
N GLN A 444 -5.24 -19.21 24.00
CA GLN A 444 -4.18 -19.91 24.74
C GLN A 444 -4.15 -19.51 26.22
N LEU A 445 -4.27 -18.21 26.54
CA LEU A 445 -4.27 -17.73 27.92
C LEU A 445 -5.47 -18.24 28.71
N ASN A 446 -6.65 -18.37 28.09
CA ASN A 446 -7.82 -19.00 28.72
C ASN A 446 -7.51 -20.45 29.14
N HIS A 447 -6.95 -21.25 28.23
CA HIS A 447 -6.57 -22.64 28.52
C HIS A 447 -5.48 -22.73 29.62
N ILE A 448 -4.49 -21.85 29.57
CA ILE A 448 -3.45 -21.76 30.61
C ILE A 448 -4.08 -21.40 31.96
N PHE A 449 -4.96 -20.40 32.00
CA PHE A 449 -5.60 -19.96 33.23
C PHE A 449 -6.49 -21.05 33.85
N GLU A 450 -7.26 -21.77 33.04
CA GLU A 450 -8.10 -22.88 33.51
C GLU A 450 -7.27 -24.04 34.07
N SER A 451 -6.14 -24.37 33.43
CA SER A 451 -5.25 -25.45 33.87
C SER A 451 -4.35 -25.07 35.05
N GLN A 452 -4.04 -23.78 35.24
CA GLN A 452 -3.05 -23.29 36.22
C GLN A 452 -3.63 -22.32 37.26
N ARG A 453 -4.95 -22.35 37.50
CA ARG A 453 -5.69 -21.36 38.31
C ARG A 453 -5.13 -21.09 39.71
N ASN A 454 -4.50 -22.09 40.34
CA ASN A 454 -3.77 -21.95 41.61
C ASN A 454 -2.47 -22.77 41.54
N PHE A 455 -1.33 -22.11 41.76
CA PHE A 455 -0.06 -22.81 41.98
C PHE A 455 -0.09 -23.36 43.40
N GLY A 456 -0.68 -24.56 43.58
CA GLY A 456 -0.62 -25.23 44.88
C GLY A 456 0.82 -25.38 45.37
N ASP A 457 1.00 -25.61 46.69
CA ASP A 457 2.32 -25.84 47.30
C ASP A 457 3.09 -27.02 46.65
N ASP A 458 2.39 -27.92 45.96
CA ASP A 458 2.94 -29.09 45.28
C ASP A 458 3.49 -28.82 43.86
N ASN A 459 3.41 -27.59 43.33
CA ASN A 459 3.90 -27.27 41.99
C ASN A 459 5.41 -26.89 41.98
N TYR A 460 6.20 -27.68 41.25
CA TYR A 460 7.66 -27.54 41.07
C TYR A 460 8.12 -26.28 40.32
N TYR A 461 7.22 -25.37 39.92
CA TYR A 461 7.60 -24.11 39.25
C TYR A 461 8.49 -23.21 40.12
N ASP A 462 9.60 -22.76 39.53
CA ASP A 462 10.53 -21.80 40.10
C ASP A 462 9.94 -20.37 40.17
N LEU A 463 10.71 -19.45 40.76
CA LEU A 463 10.27 -18.06 40.93
C LEU A 463 10.05 -17.37 39.59
N TYR A 464 10.91 -17.62 38.61
CA TYR A 464 10.79 -17.09 37.26
C TYR A 464 9.44 -17.48 36.63
N THR A 465 9.10 -18.77 36.64
CA THR A 465 7.90 -19.30 35.99
C THR A 465 6.62 -18.78 36.65
N VAL A 466 6.56 -18.79 37.99
CA VAL A 466 5.40 -18.25 38.72
C VAL A 466 5.23 -16.74 38.46
N SER A 467 6.32 -15.99 38.46
CA SER A 467 6.29 -14.55 38.21
C SER A 467 5.86 -14.22 36.77
N LEU A 468 6.36 -14.98 35.79
CA LEU A 468 6.00 -14.83 34.39
C LEU A 468 4.52 -15.12 34.15
N LEU A 469 4.02 -16.27 34.64
CA LEU A 469 2.61 -16.65 34.54
C LEU A 469 1.71 -15.60 35.20
N PHE A 470 2.05 -15.18 36.41
CA PHE A 470 1.30 -14.15 37.13
C PHE A 470 1.26 -12.85 36.34
N ARG A 471 2.41 -12.41 35.79
CA ARG A 471 2.51 -11.15 35.04
C ARG A 471 1.68 -11.19 33.77
N VAL A 472 1.92 -12.18 32.91
CA VAL A 472 1.25 -12.29 31.60
C VAL A 472 -0.26 -12.44 31.78
N LEU A 473 -0.72 -13.33 32.67
CA LEU A 473 -2.15 -13.50 32.90
C LEU A 473 -2.82 -12.23 33.44
N ARG A 474 -2.21 -11.52 34.39
CA ARG A 474 -2.79 -10.24 34.88
C ARG A 474 -2.78 -9.14 33.84
N GLN A 475 -1.74 -9.05 32.99
CA GLN A 475 -1.69 -8.08 31.88
C GLN A 475 -2.86 -8.25 30.91
N HIS A 476 -3.35 -9.48 30.75
CA HIS A 476 -4.49 -9.81 29.91
C HIS A 476 -5.82 -9.90 30.68
N GLY A 477 -5.88 -9.40 31.92
CA GLY A 477 -7.13 -9.26 32.69
C GLY A 477 -7.54 -10.48 33.53
N TYR A 478 -6.73 -11.54 33.57
CA TYR A 478 -7.04 -12.72 34.40
C TYR A 478 -6.70 -12.48 35.87
N LYS A 479 -7.65 -12.82 36.76
CA LYS A 479 -7.49 -12.64 38.21
C LYS A 479 -6.64 -13.76 38.84
N MET A 480 -5.32 -13.60 38.81
CA MET A 480 -4.37 -14.50 39.49
C MET A 480 -4.18 -14.13 40.95
N SER A 481 -4.15 -15.11 41.87
CA SER A 481 -3.89 -14.86 43.30
C SER A 481 -2.41 -14.53 43.57
N CYS A 482 -2.14 -13.51 44.38
CA CYS A 482 -0.79 -13.20 44.86
C CYS A 482 -0.29 -14.19 45.94
N SER A 483 -1.18 -14.98 46.54
CA SER A 483 -0.82 -16.03 47.52
C SER A 483 0.10 -17.10 46.95
N ASN A 484 0.16 -17.23 45.61
CA ASN A 484 1.06 -18.12 44.91
C ASN A 484 2.54 -17.85 45.19
N PHE A 485 2.89 -16.65 45.68
CA PHE A 485 4.26 -16.33 46.08
C PHE A 485 4.59 -16.78 47.52
N ASN A 486 3.62 -17.26 48.30
CA ASN A 486 3.87 -17.73 49.68
C ASN A 486 4.85 -18.90 49.75
N LYS A 487 4.87 -19.79 48.74
CA LYS A 487 5.81 -20.91 48.69
C LYS A 487 7.28 -20.49 48.61
N PHE A 488 7.55 -19.24 48.27
CA PHE A 488 8.91 -18.67 48.24
C PHE A 488 9.30 -17.99 49.57
N LYS A 489 8.42 -18.05 50.58
CA LYS A 489 8.69 -17.56 51.92
C LYS A 489 9.25 -18.65 52.83
N ASN A 490 10.04 -18.25 53.81
CA ASN A 490 10.55 -19.10 54.88
C ASN A 490 9.52 -19.25 56.01
N SER A 491 9.87 -20.03 57.04
CA SER A 491 9.03 -20.24 58.24
C SER A 491 8.70 -18.95 59.01
N ASP A 492 9.51 -17.90 58.85
CA ASP A 492 9.31 -16.59 59.48
C ASP A 492 8.38 -15.68 58.66
N GLY A 493 7.85 -16.18 57.54
CA GLY A 493 6.95 -15.44 56.65
C GLY A 493 7.62 -14.41 55.74
N LYS A 494 8.96 -14.46 55.61
CA LYS A 494 9.75 -13.58 54.73
C LYS A 494 10.23 -14.31 53.48
N PHE A 495 10.44 -13.61 52.37
CA PHE A 495 11.05 -14.20 51.17
C PHE A 495 12.41 -14.86 51.47
N ASN A 496 12.61 -16.07 50.95
CA ASN A 496 13.79 -16.88 51.24
C ASN A 496 15.07 -16.28 50.64
N GLU A 497 16.11 -16.12 51.46
CA GLU A 497 17.41 -15.59 51.04
C GLU A 497 18.12 -16.44 49.97
N ILE A 498 17.75 -17.71 49.79
CA ILE A 498 18.28 -18.57 48.71
C ILE A 498 17.94 -17.98 47.33
N LEU A 499 16.82 -17.26 47.22
CA LEU A 499 16.35 -16.67 45.94
C LEU A 499 17.29 -15.58 45.41
N LYS A 500 18.21 -15.05 46.23
CA LYS A 500 19.21 -14.05 45.78
C LYS A 500 20.12 -14.55 44.65
N ASN A 501 20.23 -15.88 44.51
CA ASN A 501 21.05 -16.50 43.46
C ASN A 501 20.29 -16.60 42.12
N ASP A 502 18.97 -16.36 42.09
CA ASP A 502 18.13 -16.38 40.89
C ASP A 502 17.81 -14.95 40.43
N ALA A 503 18.80 -14.29 39.82
CA ALA A 503 18.64 -12.92 39.33
C ALA A 503 17.54 -12.80 38.25
N LYS A 504 17.32 -13.85 37.45
CA LYS A 504 16.28 -13.87 36.40
C LYS A 504 14.89 -13.96 37.02
N GLY A 505 14.69 -14.85 38.01
CA GLY A 505 13.46 -14.92 38.78
C GLY A 505 13.19 -13.64 39.58
N MET A 506 14.23 -13.00 40.14
CA MET A 506 14.09 -11.70 40.82
C MET A 506 13.61 -10.59 39.86
N LEU A 507 14.17 -10.53 38.65
CA LEU A 507 13.77 -9.56 37.65
C LEU A 507 12.31 -9.78 37.22
N SER A 508 11.92 -11.03 36.95
CA SER A 508 10.53 -11.35 36.59
C SER A 508 9.55 -11.09 37.73
N LEU A 509 9.95 -11.36 38.98
CA LEU A 509 9.16 -11.00 40.17
C LEU A 509 8.99 -9.48 40.25
N TYR A 510 10.06 -8.71 40.07
CA TYR A 510 10.03 -7.25 40.08
C TYR A 510 9.13 -6.66 38.99
N GLU A 511 9.06 -7.27 37.81
CA GLU A 511 8.12 -6.85 36.76
C GLU A 511 6.67 -7.21 37.12
N ALA A 512 6.44 -8.38 37.71
CA ALA A 512 5.12 -8.90 38.05
C ALA A 512 4.38 -8.10 39.14
N ILE A 513 5.09 -7.72 40.20
CA ILE A 513 4.56 -6.97 41.37
C ILE A 513 4.01 -5.58 41.03
N HIS A 514 4.34 -5.05 39.84
CA HIS A 514 3.83 -3.78 39.38
C HIS A 514 2.37 -3.85 38.91
N LEU A 515 1.82 -5.06 38.79
CA LEU A 515 0.40 -5.35 38.56
C LEU A 515 -0.37 -5.64 39.86
N ARG A 516 0.18 -5.22 41.01
CA ARG A 516 -0.48 -5.39 42.31
C ARG A 516 -1.74 -4.55 42.42
N LEU A 517 -2.72 -5.08 43.14
CA LEU A 517 -3.96 -4.40 43.51
C LEU A 517 -3.88 -3.93 44.97
N HIS A 518 -4.86 -3.13 45.40
CA HIS A 518 -5.02 -2.74 46.80
C HIS A 518 -5.15 -4.00 47.69
N GLU A 519 -4.56 -3.98 48.90
CA GLU A 519 -4.56 -5.09 49.88
C GLU A 519 -3.71 -6.34 49.52
N GLU A 520 -2.77 -6.23 48.57
CA GLU A 520 -1.85 -7.32 48.24
C GLU A 520 -0.47 -7.16 48.93
N ASP A 521 -0.46 -7.17 50.28
CA ASP A 521 0.73 -6.90 51.13
C ASP A 521 1.96 -7.74 50.75
N ILE A 522 1.76 -8.98 50.30
CA ILE A 522 2.84 -9.86 49.85
C ILE A 522 3.63 -9.27 48.67
N LEU A 523 2.97 -8.53 47.78
CA LEU A 523 3.61 -7.91 46.62
C LEU A 523 4.34 -6.62 46.99
N GLU A 524 3.93 -5.94 48.07
CA GLU A 524 4.68 -4.81 48.63
C GLU A 524 5.99 -5.28 49.27
N GLU A 525 5.93 -6.36 50.03
CA GLU A 525 7.14 -7.02 50.57
C GLU A 525 8.05 -7.50 49.43
N ALA A 526 7.47 -8.16 48.41
CA ALA A 526 8.20 -8.62 47.24
C ALA A 526 8.87 -7.45 46.48
N LEU A 527 8.25 -6.27 46.42
CA LEU A 527 8.82 -5.06 45.83
C LEU A 527 10.09 -4.62 46.53
N ALA A 528 10.04 -4.51 47.87
CA ALA A 528 11.19 -4.12 48.65
C ALA A 528 12.34 -5.15 48.52
N PHE A 529 11.99 -6.44 48.61
CA PHE A 529 12.95 -7.54 48.52
C PHE A 529 13.61 -7.63 47.14
N SER A 530 12.82 -7.77 46.07
CA SER A 530 13.34 -7.92 44.70
C SER A 530 14.17 -6.71 44.27
N LYS A 531 13.73 -5.48 44.56
CA LYS A 531 14.49 -4.26 44.24
C LYS A 531 15.85 -4.23 44.95
N ALA A 532 15.90 -4.60 46.24
CA ALA A 532 17.16 -4.63 46.99
C ALA A 532 18.15 -5.65 46.41
N GLN A 533 17.67 -6.86 46.06
CA GLN A 533 18.53 -7.90 45.48
C GLN A 533 19.02 -7.53 44.07
N LEU A 534 18.17 -6.91 43.24
CA LEU A 534 18.56 -6.45 41.90
C LEU A 534 19.61 -5.32 41.95
N ILE A 535 19.49 -4.36 42.87
CA ILE A 535 20.51 -3.31 43.08
C ILE A 535 21.84 -3.93 43.51
N LYS A 536 21.79 -4.94 44.39
CA LYS A 536 22.99 -5.67 44.81
C LYS A 536 23.63 -6.44 43.65
N TYR A 537 22.82 -7.11 42.82
CA TYR A 537 23.29 -7.79 41.63
C TYR A 537 24.02 -6.85 40.65
N LEU A 538 23.49 -5.63 40.45
CA LEU A 538 24.15 -4.61 39.62
C LEU A 538 25.53 -4.20 40.17
N ALA A 539 25.71 -4.17 41.48
CA ALA A 539 26.99 -3.86 42.10
C ALA A 539 28.03 -4.99 41.93
N GLU A 540 27.58 -6.24 41.85
CA GLU A 540 28.42 -7.42 41.63
C GLU A 540 28.76 -7.61 40.14
N ASN A 541 27.90 -7.13 39.24
CA ASN A 541 28.09 -7.03 37.79
C ASN A 541 28.52 -8.34 37.09
N SER A 542 28.04 -9.47 37.62
CA SER A 542 28.45 -10.82 37.23
C SER A 542 28.10 -11.22 35.78
N CYS A 543 27.05 -10.65 35.20
CA CYS A 543 26.65 -10.83 33.80
C CYS A 543 26.29 -9.48 33.18
N PRO A 544 27.13 -8.89 32.31
CA PRO A 544 26.92 -7.54 31.77
C PRO A 544 25.58 -7.37 31.04
N ARG A 545 25.10 -8.41 30.35
CA ARG A 545 23.83 -8.38 29.63
C ARG A 545 22.64 -8.33 30.57
N LEU A 546 22.58 -9.24 31.54
CA LEU A 546 21.51 -9.27 32.53
C LEU A 546 21.54 -8.00 33.39
N ALA A 547 22.74 -7.51 33.73
CA ALA A 547 22.90 -6.23 34.42
C ALA A 547 22.33 -5.06 33.61
N LYS A 548 22.56 -5.00 32.29
CA LYS A 548 21.95 -3.99 31.42
C LYS A 548 20.42 -4.08 31.41
N GLN A 549 19.87 -5.29 31.32
CA GLN A 549 18.42 -5.49 31.39
C GLN A 549 17.84 -5.05 32.74
N ILE A 550 18.47 -5.44 33.86
CA ILE A 550 18.07 -5.03 35.21
C ILE A 550 18.14 -3.51 35.37
N SER A 551 19.21 -2.87 34.90
CA SER A 551 19.37 -1.41 34.94
C SER A 551 18.22 -0.72 34.21
N ASN A 552 17.90 -1.17 32.99
CA ASN A 552 16.81 -0.62 32.20
C ASN A 552 15.46 -0.77 32.92
N THR A 553 15.17 -1.95 33.48
CA THR A 553 13.91 -2.24 34.18
C THR A 553 13.78 -1.47 35.50
N LEU A 554 14.87 -1.25 36.25
CA LEU A 554 14.85 -0.46 37.48
C LEU A 554 14.64 1.04 37.23
N GLU A 555 15.15 1.55 36.11
CA GLU A 555 14.97 2.94 35.68
C GLU A 555 13.54 3.16 35.14
N TYR A 556 13.09 2.27 34.26
CA TYR A 556 11.78 2.31 33.62
C TYR A 556 11.13 0.92 33.67
N PRO A 557 10.35 0.60 34.72
CA PRO A 557 9.68 -0.68 34.83
C PRO A 557 8.76 -0.96 33.64
N LEU A 558 8.64 -2.22 33.24
CA LEU A 558 7.89 -2.66 32.04
C LEU A 558 6.50 -2.00 31.90
N HIS A 559 5.68 -2.04 32.96
CA HIS A 559 4.33 -1.44 32.99
C HIS A 559 4.27 0.09 32.89
N LYS A 560 5.39 0.79 33.06
CA LYS A 560 5.53 2.25 32.89
C LYS A 560 6.30 2.61 31.62
N SER A 561 6.85 1.62 30.93
CA SER A 561 7.57 1.80 29.69
C SER A 561 6.59 1.99 28.54
N MET A 562 7.04 2.68 27.49
CA MET A 562 6.25 2.85 26.27
C MET A 562 6.38 1.55 25.45
N PRO A 563 5.28 0.91 25.00
CA PRO A 563 5.34 -0.39 24.33
C PRO A 563 6.36 -0.45 23.19
N ARG A 564 6.42 0.60 22.35
CA ARG A 564 7.39 0.68 21.24
C ARG A 564 8.82 0.94 21.66
N LEU A 565 9.04 1.69 22.73
CA LEU A 565 10.38 1.91 23.27
C LEU A 565 10.90 0.63 23.94
N GLU A 566 10.01 -0.10 24.64
CA GLU A 566 10.32 -1.41 25.18
C GLU A 566 10.64 -2.40 24.06
N ALA A 567 9.81 -2.48 23.02
CA ALA A 567 10.05 -3.35 21.87
C ALA A 567 11.41 -3.07 21.21
N LEU A 568 11.76 -1.79 20.99
CA LEU A 568 13.06 -1.41 20.44
C LEU A 568 14.22 -1.93 21.30
N LYS A 569 14.15 -1.75 22.62
CA LYS A 569 15.17 -2.26 23.55
C LYS A 569 15.20 -3.78 23.57
N PHE A 570 14.02 -4.40 23.63
CA PHE A 570 13.86 -5.84 23.78
C PHE A 570 14.30 -6.63 22.55
N ILE A 571 14.06 -6.14 21.33
CA ILE A 571 14.58 -6.74 20.09
C ILE A 571 16.09 -6.95 20.22
N SER A 572 16.84 -5.93 20.63
CA SER A 572 18.31 -6.03 20.77
C SER A 572 18.75 -7.04 21.85
N PHE A 573 17.93 -7.22 22.90
CA PHE A 573 18.20 -8.23 23.93
C PHE A 573 17.87 -9.63 23.41
N TYR A 574 16.71 -9.81 22.79
CA TYR A 574 16.24 -11.09 22.28
C TYR A 574 17.15 -11.63 21.17
N GLU A 575 17.67 -10.76 20.31
CA GLU A 575 18.70 -11.11 19.31
C GLU A 575 19.96 -11.73 19.91
N GLN A 576 20.32 -11.40 21.15
CA GLN A 576 21.53 -11.92 21.78
C GLN A 576 21.28 -13.25 22.52
N GLU A 577 20.03 -13.70 22.62
CA GLU A 577 19.62 -14.89 23.38
C GLU A 577 20.00 -16.18 22.64
N GLU A 578 20.65 -17.12 23.33
CA GLU A 578 21.03 -18.41 22.72
C GLU A 578 19.79 -19.24 22.32
N SER A 579 18.69 -19.08 23.05
CA SER A 579 17.41 -19.75 22.79
C SER A 579 16.48 -18.94 21.87
N ARG A 580 16.97 -17.90 21.19
CA ARG A 580 16.12 -17.03 20.37
C ARG A 580 15.49 -17.82 19.22
N ASN A 581 14.26 -17.46 18.91
CA ASN A 581 13.58 -17.91 17.71
C ASN A 581 13.82 -16.88 16.59
N GLU A 582 14.49 -17.30 15.51
CA GLU A 582 14.85 -16.43 14.38
C GLU A 582 13.63 -15.86 13.65
N THR A 583 12.56 -16.65 13.50
CA THR A 583 11.26 -16.21 12.95
C THR A 583 10.70 -15.03 13.73
N LEU A 584 10.76 -15.07 15.07
CA LEU A 584 10.31 -13.96 15.92
C LEU A 584 11.20 -12.72 15.84
N VAL A 585 12.52 -12.88 15.72
CA VAL A 585 13.46 -11.75 15.53
C VAL A 585 13.14 -11.04 14.23
N LEU A 586 13.03 -11.82 13.15
CA LEU A 586 12.69 -11.34 11.81
C LEU A 586 11.34 -10.61 11.82
N PHE A 587 10.31 -11.27 12.33
CA PHE A 587 8.96 -10.72 12.41
C PHE A 587 8.92 -9.39 13.17
N ALA A 588 9.59 -9.32 14.32
CA ALA A 588 9.66 -8.13 15.14
C ALA A 588 10.35 -6.96 14.43
N LYS A 589 11.44 -7.20 13.69
CA LYS A 589 12.12 -6.15 12.92
C LYS A 589 11.28 -5.63 11.77
N LEU A 590 10.68 -6.53 10.99
CA LEU A 590 9.83 -6.17 9.86
C LEU A 590 8.64 -5.34 10.33
N ASP A 591 7.93 -5.83 11.35
CA ASP A 591 6.84 -5.09 11.98
C ASP A 591 7.32 -3.75 12.52
N PHE A 592 8.44 -3.75 13.24
CA PHE A 592 8.92 -2.54 13.88
C PHE A 592 9.17 -1.43 12.85
N ASN A 593 9.86 -1.77 11.77
CA ASN A 593 10.22 -0.81 10.72
C ASN A 593 9.01 -0.39 9.88
N ARG A 594 8.08 -1.31 9.55
CA ARG A 594 6.83 -0.98 8.86
C ARG A 594 5.97 -0.01 9.67
N VAL A 595 5.80 -0.30 10.95
CA VAL A 595 5.07 0.56 11.87
C VAL A 595 5.78 1.91 12.01
N GLN A 596 7.11 1.95 12.09
CA GLN A 596 7.87 3.20 12.12
C GLN A 596 7.67 4.04 10.85
N LEU A 597 7.64 3.40 9.68
CA LEU A 597 7.37 4.05 8.40
C LEU A 597 5.99 4.71 8.37
N LEU A 598 4.95 4.01 8.84
CA LEU A 598 3.61 4.58 9.01
C LEU A 598 3.64 5.82 9.91
N HIS A 599 4.35 5.75 11.04
CA HIS A 599 4.45 6.88 11.96
C HIS A 599 5.13 8.10 11.33
N GLN A 600 6.17 7.90 10.51
CA GLN A 600 6.83 8.97 9.77
C GLN A 600 5.90 9.62 8.74
N GLN A 601 5.11 8.82 8.02
CA GLN A 601 4.12 9.32 7.05
C GLN A 601 3.04 10.16 7.75
N GLU A 602 2.49 9.67 8.86
CA GLU A 602 1.52 10.39 9.68
C GLU A 602 2.07 11.72 10.21
N LEU A 603 3.30 11.71 10.74
CA LEU A 603 3.97 12.93 11.23
C LEU A 603 4.23 13.93 10.10
N SER A 604 4.62 13.47 8.91
CA SER A 604 4.78 14.32 7.72
C SER A 604 3.47 15.01 7.33
N HIS A 605 2.37 14.25 7.31
CA HIS A 605 1.04 14.77 7.06
C HIS A 605 0.60 15.80 8.11
N LEU A 606 0.81 15.52 9.39
CA LEU A 606 0.51 16.46 10.49
C LEU A 606 1.36 17.72 10.41
N SER A 607 2.64 17.59 10.07
CA SER A 607 3.55 18.74 9.91
C SER A 607 3.12 19.64 8.75
N SER A 608 2.68 19.04 7.64
CA SER A 608 2.12 19.80 6.51
C SER A 608 0.81 20.51 6.90
N TRP A 609 -0.10 19.80 7.55
CA TRP A 609 -1.35 20.37 8.07
C TRP A 609 -1.09 21.57 9.01
N TRP A 610 -0.15 21.43 9.94
CA TRP A 610 0.20 22.51 10.87
C TRP A 610 0.79 23.72 10.15
N LYS A 611 1.70 23.50 9.18
CA LYS A 611 2.25 24.57 8.34
C LYS A 611 1.17 25.31 7.55
N HIS A 612 0.18 24.61 7.01
CA HIS A 612 -0.94 25.24 6.28
C HIS A 612 -1.82 26.13 7.16
N LEU A 613 -1.93 25.84 8.46
CA LEU A 613 -2.65 26.70 9.39
C LEU A 613 -1.92 28.02 9.63
N ASP A 614 -0.59 28.03 9.47
CA ASP A 614 0.28 29.18 9.67
C ASP A 614 0.11 29.83 11.06
N MET A 615 -0.01 28.96 12.08
CA MET A 615 -0.20 29.39 13.47
C MET A 615 0.96 30.25 14.00
N PRO A 616 2.24 29.97 13.68
CA PRO A 616 3.34 30.82 14.15
C PRO A 616 3.28 32.27 13.64
N SER A 617 2.74 32.52 12.44
CA SER A 617 2.58 33.90 11.95
C SER A 617 1.38 34.60 12.60
N LYS A 618 0.28 33.86 12.81
CA LYS A 618 -0.97 34.38 13.37
C LYS A 618 -0.89 34.61 14.87
N LEU A 619 -0.26 33.68 15.59
CA LEU A 619 -0.15 33.62 17.05
C LEU A 619 1.33 33.34 17.43
N PRO A 620 2.22 34.35 17.36
CA PRO A 620 3.66 34.18 17.51
C PRO A 620 4.11 33.74 18.91
N TYR A 621 3.20 33.81 19.89
CA TYR A 621 3.43 33.34 21.26
C TYR A 621 3.21 31.83 21.42
N THR A 622 2.63 31.15 20.43
CA THR A 622 2.33 29.71 20.51
C THR A 622 3.55 28.85 20.21
N ARG A 623 3.68 27.72 20.91
CA ARG A 623 4.80 26.77 20.78
C ARG A 623 4.54 25.80 19.61
N ASP A 624 5.56 25.58 18.77
CA ASP A 624 5.52 24.52 17.76
C ASP A 624 5.92 23.18 18.39
N ARG A 625 4.93 22.30 18.60
CA ARG A 625 5.08 21.02 19.31
C ARG A 625 4.47 19.84 18.57
N VAL A 626 4.31 19.92 17.25
CA VAL A 626 3.66 18.86 16.44
C VAL A 626 4.29 17.49 16.69
N THR A 627 5.62 17.42 16.73
CA THR A 627 6.34 16.17 16.99
C THR A 627 6.11 15.64 18.41
N GLU A 628 6.10 16.51 19.42
CA GLU A 628 5.85 16.13 20.82
C GLU A 628 4.41 15.63 21.01
N ALA A 629 3.43 16.39 20.50
CA ALA A 629 2.01 16.01 20.54
C ALA A 629 1.77 14.68 19.82
N TYR A 630 2.40 14.48 18.67
CA TYR A 630 2.30 13.23 17.94
C TYR A 630 2.94 12.07 18.72
N LEU A 631 4.10 12.27 19.33
CA LEU A 631 4.75 11.24 20.16
C LEU A 631 3.83 10.78 21.29
N TRP A 632 3.10 11.67 21.95
CA TRP A 632 2.09 11.31 22.96
C TRP A 632 0.96 10.44 22.38
N THR A 633 0.51 10.71 21.15
CA THR A 633 -0.52 9.86 20.52
C THR A 633 -0.01 8.47 20.19
N VAL A 634 1.24 8.34 19.73
CA VAL A 634 1.90 7.04 19.49
C VAL A 634 2.05 6.25 20.78
N MET A 635 2.29 6.93 21.91
CA MET A 635 2.36 6.29 23.22
C MET A 635 1.04 5.66 23.66
N MET A 636 -0.10 6.22 23.24
CA MET A 636 -1.43 5.68 23.56
C MET A 636 -1.86 4.58 22.59
N TYR A 637 -1.60 4.76 21.30
CA TYR A 637 -2.01 3.84 20.25
C TYR A 637 -0.88 3.71 19.23
N PHE A 638 -0.03 2.71 19.32
CA PHE A 638 1.05 2.53 18.34
C PHE A 638 0.63 1.63 17.16
N GLU A 639 -0.43 0.85 17.34
CA GLU A 639 -0.85 -0.18 16.41
C GLU A 639 -1.38 0.45 15.10
N PRO A 640 -1.10 -0.11 13.93
CA PRO A 640 -1.51 0.45 12.65
C PRO A 640 -3.00 0.77 12.53
N CYS A 641 -3.88 -0.05 13.12
CA CYS A 641 -5.34 0.12 13.07
C CYS A 641 -5.83 1.45 13.69
N TYR A 642 -5.03 2.08 14.57
CA TYR A 642 -5.37 3.33 15.22
C TYR A 642 -4.81 4.58 14.53
N SER A 643 -4.31 4.46 13.29
CA SER A 643 -3.77 5.59 12.51
C SER A 643 -4.67 6.83 12.51
N ARG A 644 -5.96 6.64 12.19
CA ARG A 644 -6.93 7.74 12.18
C ARG A 644 -7.12 8.38 13.56
N ALA A 645 -7.13 7.57 14.62
CA ALA A 645 -7.26 8.05 15.99
C ALA A 645 -6.03 8.87 16.41
N ARG A 646 -4.81 8.41 16.11
CA ARG A 646 -3.57 9.17 16.34
C ARG A 646 -3.59 10.53 15.65
N LEU A 647 -3.91 10.54 14.35
CA LEU A 647 -3.98 11.78 13.57
C LEU A 647 -5.00 12.77 14.15
N MET A 648 -6.20 12.30 14.51
CA MET A 648 -7.25 13.14 15.08
C MET A 648 -6.86 13.67 16.46
N LEU A 649 -6.36 12.80 17.33
CA LEU A 649 -5.96 13.16 18.68
C LEU A 649 -4.79 14.14 18.68
N CYS A 650 -3.81 13.97 17.78
CA CYS A 650 -2.70 14.89 17.65
C CYS A 650 -3.18 16.29 17.24
N LYS A 651 -4.09 16.37 16.26
CA LYS A 651 -4.71 17.66 15.87
C LYS A 651 -5.45 18.32 17.03
N ILE A 652 -6.19 17.55 17.83
CA ILE A 652 -6.88 18.06 19.02
C ILE A 652 -5.87 18.57 20.04
N THR A 653 -4.83 17.79 20.36
CA THR A 653 -3.76 18.17 21.29
C THR A 653 -3.07 19.46 20.84
N MET A 654 -2.79 19.62 19.54
CA MET A 654 -2.20 20.83 18.98
C MET A 654 -3.12 22.05 19.10
N MET A 655 -4.42 21.88 18.93
CA MET A 655 -5.38 22.97 19.14
C MET A 655 -5.50 23.33 20.62
N LEU A 656 -5.50 22.33 21.50
CA LEU A 656 -5.50 22.55 22.95
C LEU A 656 -4.21 23.22 23.42
N SER A 657 -3.04 22.91 22.84
CA SER A 657 -1.79 23.57 23.22
C SER A 657 -1.78 25.06 22.84
N VAL A 658 -2.44 25.44 21.74
CA VAL A 658 -2.63 26.86 21.38
C VAL A 658 -3.52 27.57 22.38
N VAL A 659 -4.59 26.90 22.82
CA VAL A 659 -5.46 27.44 23.87
C VAL A 659 -4.68 27.59 25.17
N ASP A 660 -3.98 26.54 25.61
CA ASP A 660 -3.10 26.54 26.79
C ASP A 660 -2.10 27.71 26.75
N ASP A 661 -1.37 27.87 25.64
CA ASP A 661 -0.43 28.98 25.44
C ASP A 661 -1.11 30.35 25.51
N THR A 662 -2.35 30.46 25.03
CA THR A 662 -3.13 31.70 25.10
C THR A 662 -3.51 32.03 26.54
N TYR A 663 -3.96 31.05 27.33
CA TYR A 663 -4.31 31.27 28.73
C TYR A 663 -3.09 31.54 29.62
N ASP A 664 -2.00 30.83 29.38
CA ASP A 664 -0.83 30.87 30.25
C ASP A 664 0.12 32.04 29.94
N SER A 665 0.27 32.41 28.67
CA SER A 665 1.38 33.25 28.22
C SER A 665 0.99 34.55 27.54
N TYR A 666 -0.27 34.73 27.12
CA TYR A 666 -0.64 35.87 26.28
C TYR A 666 -1.91 36.62 26.70
N GLY A 667 -3.02 35.91 26.93
CA GLY A 667 -4.32 36.52 27.17
C GLY A 667 -4.39 37.27 28.51
N THR A 668 -5.01 38.45 28.49
CA THR A 668 -5.38 39.14 29.74
C THR A 668 -6.63 38.48 30.34
N LEU A 669 -6.88 38.69 31.63
CA LEU A 669 -8.06 38.11 32.29
C LEU A 669 -9.38 38.50 31.58
N GLU A 670 -9.47 39.74 31.08
CA GLU A 670 -10.64 40.21 30.33
C GLU A 670 -10.78 39.50 28.98
N ASP A 671 -9.69 39.33 28.22
CA ASP A 671 -9.69 38.60 26.95
C ASP A 671 -10.07 37.12 27.13
N LEU A 672 -9.51 36.48 28.15
CA LEU A 672 -9.75 35.07 28.46
C LEU A 672 -11.19 34.82 28.89
N GLN A 673 -11.82 35.77 29.57
CA GLN A 673 -13.22 35.67 29.96
C GLN A 673 -14.14 35.76 28.73
N LEU A 674 -13.89 36.68 27.81
CA LEU A 674 -14.62 36.76 26.53
C LEU A 674 -14.42 35.50 25.67
N PHE A 675 -13.20 34.97 25.63
CA PHE A 675 -12.89 33.75 24.89
C PHE A 675 -13.56 32.51 25.50
N THR A 676 -13.58 32.40 26.84
CA THR A 676 -14.31 31.34 27.56
C THR A 676 -15.80 31.40 27.23
N ASP A 677 -16.41 32.58 27.32
CA ASP A 677 -17.83 32.79 27.02
C ASP A 677 -18.16 32.42 25.56
N ALA A 678 -17.22 32.66 24.62
CA ALA A 678 -17.38 32.29 23.22
C ALA A 678 -17.32 30.77 23.01
N ILE A 679 -16.44 30.04 23.72
CA ILE A 679 -16.36 28.57 23.66
C ILE A 679 -17.62 27.91 24.27
N GLN A 680 -18.23 28.54 25.26
CA GLN A 680 -19.43 28.00 25.93
C GLN A 680 -20.73 28.16 25.13
N ARG A 681 -20.76 29.03 24.12
CA ARG A 681 -21.91 29.23 23.22
C ARG A 681 -21.88 28.20 22.09
#